data_AF-A0AA43TUG9-F1
#
_entry.id   AF-A0AA43TUG9-F1
#
_cell.length_a   1.000
_cell.length_b   1.000
_cell.length_c   1.000
_cell.angle_alpha   90.00
_cell.angle_beta   90.00
_cell.angle_gamma   90.00
#
_symmetry.space_group_name_H-M   'P 1'
#
loop_
_entity.id
_entity.type
_entity.pdbx_description
1 polymer ?
#
loop_
_entity_poly.entity_id
_entity_poly.type
_entity_poly.pdbx_seq_one_letter_code
_entity_poly.pdbx_strand_id
1 'polypeptide(L)'
;MAGHEYYVIGHDKAEAQIERPMIPKDPSEPLSFLFAGIGDARHMYNTWISIRAFEKEDQAADQRRYHFTINDIKAGALSRNLIVLELLARLGEATDDGVKARLQTTLFFICIGVVMPSYVYERLQVAITQVINALKKDDELPAEVKLGTNCKAALIQCLESWQGGVDSLCTTAEAIDPVGKHSGKAREYIATHWRVNPTLLDLEWHRDCRGSTDGTLQFNPYQAIDHLVGRADLKIMIPARSDRLFDFLSPFFLEAAKAIKELHGRLTIECLLGDISEALEQIRYSLTDRPKGFPKLYNRVHMTNIPDYIEGPLATALYAMLLTKLTPSSCATSTCLRNLGSWRTIHGFHNEYLLAPDAATLAKLSRMAIIDQDMDFLPDPMKWALPLGDYYRWGRTGKGPLPFSSLLPRAALMKWLFALFLKITLPVNRDGVAFHELILSPLNATVIFRILIHLQHIGYPSHWLSAFLDCTLSNNVVTSARPPKTSPLIIAETKKGNPVKRISVTPFIPEMIALTLIFEPILPFTVMTKDLPPPSAVHEYTVTVPRSKRGPPPMAFDRQGWILVFHKTSLWEFLDDDEVFSYCDLRGLLDGSWGPKMAPIEAEDAYKFRDKGLVMVSTLKYDAKAQEATIWMLEDQMNAMLRDGNWMCGLWSTETWKSCDAVKLYEGGVRGVKKVRRWFE
;
A
#
# COMPACT_ATOMS: atom_id res chain seq x y z
N MET A 1 4.23 -0.38 -5.24
CA MET A 1 5.27 0.19 -4.34
C MET A 1 4.98 -0.10 -2.86
N ALA A 2 3.95 -0.89 -2.53
CA ALA A 2 3.70 -1.38 -1.18
C ALA A 2 4.61 -2.56 -0.77
N GLY A 3 4.83 -2.72 0.54
CA GLY A 3 5.86 -3.56 1.15
C GLY A 3 5.85 -5.03 0.74
N HIS A 4 7.04 -5.62 0.67
CA HIS A 4 7.24 -7.04 0.38
C HIS A 4 6.79 -7.97 1.52
N GLU A 5 6.45 -7.41 2.68
CA GLU A 5 6.06 -8.13 3.89
C GLU A 5 4.85 -9.03 3.65
N TYR A 6 4.95 -10.26 4.15
CA TYR A 6 3.88 -11.24 4.09
C TYR A 6 3.50 -11.66 5.50
N TYR A 7 2.31 -11.25 5.92
CA TYR A 7 1.72 -11.67 7.19
C TYR A 7 0.79 -12.84 6.95
N VAL A 8 1.17 -13.99 7.49
CA VAL A 8 0.42 -15.23 7.35
C VAL A 8 -0.92 -15.15 8.09
N ILE A 9 -0.92 -14.57 9.27
CA ILE A 9 -2.13 -14.33 10.05
C ILE A 9 -2.07 -12.85 10.38
N GLY A 10 -3.17 -12.13 10.17
CA GLY A 10 -3.19 -10.74 10.57
C GLY A 10 -2.92 -10.62 12.08
N HIS A 11 -2.44 -9.47 12.52
CA HIS A 11 -2.07 -9.22 13.91
C HIS A 11 -3.05 -8.26 14.62
N ASP A 12 -4.24 -8.05 14.05
CA ASP A 12 -5.36 -7.33 14.65
C ASP A 12 -6.58 -8.24 14.91
N LYS A 13 -7.72 -7.68 15.34
CA LYS A 13 -8.97 -8.43 15.58
C LYS A 13 -9.84 -8.47 14.33
N ALA A 14 -10.51 -9.58 14.07
CA ALA A 14 -11.46 -9.71 12.97
C ALA A 14 -12.66 -8.77 13.18
N GLU A 15 -12.80 -7.80 12.28
CA GLU A 15 -13.84 -6.77 12.33
C GLU A 15 -14.84 -6.92 11.18
N ALA A 16 -16.14 -6.99 11.53
CA ALA A 16 -17.22 -6.99 10.55
C ALA A 16 -17.35 -5.60 9.90
N GLN A 17 -17.40 -5.59 8.57
CA GLN A 17 -17.45 -4.36 7.78
C GLN A 17 -18.86 -3.89 7.42
N ILE A 18 -19.87 -4.51 8.05
CA ILE A 18 -21.30 -4.24 7.90
C ILE A 18 -21.92 -3.79 9.21
N GLU A 19 -22.83 -2.83 9.13
CA GLU A 19 -23.59 -2.31 10.27
C GLU A 19 -25.07 -2.21 9.89
N ARG A 20 -25.97 -2.34 10.87
CA ARG A 20 -27.42 -2.25 10.62
C ARG A 20 -27.84 -1.00 9.84
N PRO A 21 -27.31 0.22 10.11
CA PRO A 21 -27.65 1.42 9.34
C PRO A 21 -27.19 1.40 7.87
N MET A 22 -26.35 0.44 7.46
CA MET A 22 -25.94 0.28 6.06
C MET A 22 -26.98 -0.47 5.23
N ILE A 23 -27.84 -1.27 5.86
CA ILE A 23 -28.83 -2.09 5.18
C ILE A 23 -29.81 -1.19 4.42
N PRO A 24 -29.84 -1.22 3.07
CA PRO A 24 -30.71 -0.34 2.30
C PRO A 24 -32.18 -0.70 2.52
N LYS A 25 -33.03 0.33 2.47
CA LYS A 25 -34.49 0.17 2.51
C LYS A 25 -35.01 -0.59 1.29
N ASP A 26 -34.42 -0.34 0.12
CA ASP A 26 -34.69 -1.10 -1.09
C ASP A 26 -33.81 -2.37 -1.09
N PRO A 27 -34.40 -3.56 -0.95
CA PRO A 27 -33.62 -4.80 -0.88
C PRO A 27 -32.95 -5.17 -2.21
N SER A 28 -33.35 -4.55 -3.33
CA SER A 28 -32.70 -4.74 -4.63
C SER A 28 -31.38 -3.99 -4.76
N GLU A 29 -31.11 -3.00 -3.90
CA GLU A 29 -29.85 -2.28 -3.90
C GLU A 29 -28.72 -3.18 -3.36
N PRO A 30 -27.69 -3.51 -4.17
CA PRO A 30 -26.62 -4.38 -3.71
C PRO A 30 -25.73 -3.69 -2.68
N LEU A 31 -25.36 -4.46 -1.65
CA LEU A 31 -24.32 -4.08 -0.70
C LEU A 31 -22.95 -4.47 -1.25
N SER A 32 -22.00 -3.54 -1.20
CA SER A 32 -20.68 -3.73 -1.81
C SER A 32 -19.56 -3.38 -0.85
N PHE A 33 -18.57 -4.26 -0.74
CA PHE A 33 -17.43 -4.14 0.16
C PHE A 33 -16.13 -4.35 -0.62
N LEU A 34 -15.14 -3.50 -0.37
CA LEU A 34 -13.78 -3.68 -0.88
C LEU A 34 -12.85 -3.95 0.30
N PHE A 35 -12.06 -5.03 0.23
CA PHE A 35 -11.02 -5.39 1.18
C PHE A 35 -9.66 -5.30 0.50
N ALA A 36 -8.86 -4.30 0.86
CA ALA A 36 -7.50 -4.12 0.37
C ALA A 36 -6.50 -4.68 1.36
N GLY A 37 -5.59 -5.55 0.89
CA GLY A 37 -4.75 -6.36 1.76
C GLY A 37 -5.57 -7.43 2.47
N ILE A 38 -6.27 -8.28 1.69
CA ILE A 38 -7.22 -9.26 2.25
C ILE A 38 -6.55 -10.26 3.22
N GLY A 39 -5.26 -10.58 3.03
CA GLY A 39 -4.53 -11.47 3.94
C GLY A 39 -5.24 -12.80 4.19
N ASP A 40 -5.53 -13.11 5.46
CA ASP A 40 -6.24 -14.33 5.91
C ASP A 40 -7.77 -14.27 5.76
N ALA A 41 -8.31 -13.17 5.21
CA ALA A 41 -9.72 -12.91 4.95
C ALA A 41 -10.67 -12.94 6.16
N ARG A 42 -10.16 -12.94 7.40
CA ARG A 42 -11.02 -13.02 8.60
C ARG A 42 -12.05 -11.90 8.72
N HIS A 43 -11.72 -10.69 8.26
CA HIS A 43 -12.65 -9.55 8.26
C HIS A 43 -13.81 -9.80 7.30
N MET A 44 -13.54 -10.43 6.15
CA MET A 44 -14.58 -10.82 5.18
C MET A 44 -15.47 -11.92 5.77
N TYR A 45 -14.89 -12.96 6.36
CA TYR A 45 -15.65 -14.04 6.99
C TYR A 45 -16.51 -13.54 8.16
N ASN A 46 -15.97 -12.65 9.01
CA ASN A 46 -16.75 -12.03 10.08
C ASN A 46 -17.89 -11.16 9.52
N THR A 47 -17.65 -10.46 8.41
CA THR A 47 -18.69 -9.70 7.71
C THR A 47 -19.83 -10.61 7.23
N TRP A 48 -19.54 -11.81 6.71
CA TRP A 48 -20.57 -12.79 6.34
C TRP A 48 -21.36 -13.32 7.53
N ILE A 49 -20.68 -13.64 8.62
CA ILE A 49 -21.33 -14.08 9.87
C ILE A 49 -22.31 -12.99 10.36
N SER A 50 -21.88 -11.73 10.32
CA SER A 50 -22.70 -10.58 10.70
C SER A 50 -23.87 -10.34 9.74
N ILE A 51 -23.68 -10.47 8.42
CA ILE A 51 -24.77 -10.41 7.43
C ILE A 51 -25.83 -11.44 7.77
N ARG A 52 -25.42 -12.70 7.95
CA ARG A 52 -26.33 -13.79 8.29
C ARG A 52 -27.09 -13.52 9.59
N ALA A 53 -26.43 -12.96 10.60
CA ALA A 53 -27.08 -12.59 11.84
C ALA A 53 -28.15 -11.50 11.63
N PHE A 54 -27.87 -10.49 10.81
CA PHE A 54 -28.82 -9.43 10.48
C PHE A 54 -29.99 -9.92 9.63
N GLU A 55 -29.75 -10.84 8.69
CA GLU A 55 -30.80 -11.39 7.82
C GLU A 55 -31.89 -12.17 8.58
N LYS A 56 -31.59 -12.69 9.78
CA LYS A 56 -32.60 -13.35 10.64
C LYS A 56 -33.78 -12.44 11.02
N GLU A 57 -33.54 -11.13 11.05
CA GLU A 57 -34.55 -10.12 11.39
C GLU A 57 -35.05 -9.36 10.16
N ASP A 58 -34.57 -9.72 8.96
CA ASP A 58 -34.84 -9.01 7.72
C ASP A 58 -35.80 -9.80 6.83
N GLN A 59 -37.03 -9.33 6.74
CA GLN A 59 -38.08 -9.96 5.92
C GLN A 59 -37.76 -9.97 4.41
N ALA A 60 -36.80 -9.16 3.95
CA ALA A 60 -36.39 -9.08 2.56
C ALA A 60 -35.00 -9.68 2.28
N ALA A 61 -34.44 -10.47 3.21
CA ALA A 61 -33.12 -11.07 3.10
C ALA A 61 -32.87 -11.78 1.75
N ASP A 62 -33.82 -12.59 1.29
CA ASP A 62 -33.69 -13.38 0.05
C ASP A 62 -33.53 -12.54 -1.23
N GLN A 63 -33.92 -11.26 -1.19
CA GLN A 63 -33.79 -10.34 -2.32
C GLN A 63 -32.43 -9.62 -2.33
N ARG A 64 -31.68 -9.67 -1.23
CA ARG A 64 -30.41 -8.95 -1.08
C ARG A 64 -29.29 -9.60 -1.85
N ARG A 65 -28.40 -8.76 -2.38
CA ARG A 65 -27.19 -9.19 -3.09
C ARG A 65 -25.96 -8.50 -2.50
N TYR A 66 -24.86 -9.25 -2.46
CA TYR A 66 -23.62 -8.81 -1.84
C TYR A 66 -22.45 -8.97 -2.81
N HIS A 67 -21.66 -7.90 -2.98
CA HIS A 67 -20.45 -7.91 -3.78
C HIS A 67 -19.24 -7.64 -2.90
N PHE A 68 -18.25 -8.52 -2.94
CA PHE A 68 -16.99 -8.42 -2.22
C PHE A 68 -15.87 -8.33 -3.24
N THR A 69 -15.18 -7.19 -3.30
CA THR A 69 -13.92 -7.07 -4.06
C THR A 69 -12.77 -7.27 -3.07
N ILE A 70 -11.98 -8.32 -3.25
CA ILE A 70 -10.79 -8.59 -2.44
C ILE A 70 -9.53 -8.30 -3.27
N ASN A 71 -8.58 -7.58 -2.69
CA ASN A 71 -7.32 -7.25 -3.32
C ASN A 71 -6.14 -7.62 -2.42
N ASP A 72 -5.09 -8.15 -3.04
CA ASP A 72 -3.79 -8.32 -2.42
C ASP A 72 -2.69 -8.14 -3.46
N ILE A 73 -1.51 -7.70 -3.04
CA ILE A 73 -0.32 -7.68 -3.88
C ILE A 73 0.29 -9.08 -4.01
N LYS A 74 0.03 -9.97 -3.05
CA LYS A 74 0.58 -11.33 -2.98
C LYS A 74 -0.40 -12.36 -3.54
N ALA A 75 0.05 -13.09 -4.57
CA ALA A 75 -0.70 -14.22 -5.11
C ALA A 75 -0.94 -15.32 -4.05
N GLY A 76 -0.01 -15.49 -3.10
CA GLY A 76 -0.14 -16.44 -1.98
C GLY A 76 -1.36 -16.19 -1.10
N ALA A 77 -1.62 -14.93 -0.73
CA ALA A 77 -2.79 -14.58 0.09
C ALA A 77 -4.10 -14.94 -0.63
N LEU A 78 -4.25 -14.54 -1.89
CA LEU A 78 -5.43 -14.87 -2.70
C LEU A 78 -5.57 -16.38 -2.93
N SER A 79 -4.47 -17.09 -3.22
CA SER A 79 -4.47 -18.54 -3.46
C SER A 79 -4.92 -19.32 -2.23
N ARG A 80 -4.43 -18.92 -1.04
CA ARG A 80 -4.87 -19.51 0.23
C ARG A 80 -6.34 -19.24 0.50
N ASN A 81 -6.83 -18.03 0.21
CA ASN A 81 -8.25 -17.72 0.36
C ASN A 81 -9.12 -18.60 -0.55
N LEU A 82 -8.72 -18.88 -1.80
CA LEU A 82 -9.46 -19.81 -2.66
C LEU A 82 -9.58 -21.23 -2.06
N ILE A 83 -8.50 -21.74 -1.45
CA ILE A 83 -8.53 -23.04 -0.76
C ILE A 83 -9.49 -23.00 0.43
N VAL A 84 -9.43 -21.95 1.24
CA VAL A 84 -10.32 -21.79 2.41
C VAL A 84 -11.78 -21.68 1.97
N LEU A 85 -12.08 -20.92 0.91
CA LEU A 85 -13.43 -20.80 0.35
C LEU A 85 -14.00 -22.14 -0.10
N GLU A 86 -13.21 -22.94 -0.83
CA GLU A 86 -13.58 -24.29 -1.25
C GLU A 86 -13.90 -25.19 -0.04
N LEU A 87 -13.05 -25.15 1.00
CA LEU A 87 -13.25 -25.93 2.21
C LEU A 87 -14.47 -25.47 3.03
N LEU A 88 -14.73 -24.16 3.09
CA LEU A 88 -15.90 -23.59 3.77
C LEU A 88 -17.20 -23.95 3.04
N ALA A 89 -17.23 -23.88 1.71
CA ALA A 89 -18.39 -24.29 0.90
C ALA A 89 -18.73 -25.77 1.16
N ARG A 90 -17.72 -26.65 1.12
CA ARG A 90 -17.89 -28.07 1.45
C ARG A 90 -18.32 -28.31 2.89
N LEU A 91 -17.83 -27.51 3.84
CA LEU A 91 -18.22 -27.62 5.24
C LEU A 91 -19.69 -27.21 5.45
N GLY A 92 -20.16 -26.19 4.73
CA GLY A 92 -21.57 -25.78 4.74
C GLY A 92 -22.51 -26.88 4.23
N GLU A 93 -22.07 -27.62 3.22
CA GLU A 93 -22.85 -28.73 2.64
C GLU A 93 -22.73 -30.07 3.38
N ALA A 94 -21.70 -30.25 4.21
CA ALA A 94 -21.48 -31.50 4.92
C ALA A 94 -22.60 -31.79 5.93
N THR A 95 -23.23 -32.96 5.80
CA THR A 95 -24.21 -33.46 6.77
C THR A 95 -23.60 -34.46 7.76
N ASP A 96 -22.64 -35.26 7.32
CA ASP A 96 -21.87 -36.22 8.13
C ASP A 96 -20.90 -35.53 9.09
N ASP A 97 -21.00 -35.86 10.39
CA ASP A 97 -20.17 -35.24 11.42
C ASP A 97 -18.70 -35.63 11.30
N GLY A 98 -18.40 -36.81 10.77
CA GLY A 98 -17.03 -37.23 10.45
C GLY A 98 -16.42 -36.33 9.37
N VAL A 99 -17.16 -36.04 8.30
CA VAL A 99 -16.74 -35.13 7.23
C VAL A 99 -16.56 -33.71 7.77
N LYS A 100 -17.52 -33.20 8.55
CA LYS A 100 -17.41 -31.86 9.18
C LYS A 100 -16.15 -31.73 10.02
N ALA A 101 -15.92 -32.69 10.92
CA ALA A 101 -14.75 -32.70 11.78
C ALA A 101 -13.46 -32.69 10.95
N ARG A 102 -13.38 -33.51 9.89
CA ARG A 102 -12.23 -33.56 8.99
C ARG A 102 -11.97 -32.24 8.26
N LEU A 103 -13.02 -31.56 7.79
CA LEU A 103 -12.92 -30.26 7.13
C LEU A 103 -12.50 -29.16 8.11
N GLN A 104 -13.11 -29.11 9.30
CA GLN A 104 -12.75 -28.16 10.36
C GLN A 104 -11.29 -28.34 10.82
N THR A 105 -10.83 -29.59 10.99
CA THR A 105 -9.43 -29.88 11.29
C THR A 105 -8.50 -29.37 10.18
N THR A 106 -8.89 -29.52 8.91
CA THR A 106 -8.09 -29.04 7.79
C THR A 106 -8.00 -27.51 7.77
N LEU A 107 -9.13 -26.82 7.93
CA LEU A 107 -9.19 -25.35 8.05
C LEU A 107 -8.36 -24.82 9.22
N PHE A 108 -8.43 -25.48 10.37
CA PHE A 108 -7.65 -25.15 11.57
C PHE A 108 -6.14 -25.18 11.27
N PHE A 109 -5.62 -26.27 10.71
CA PHE A 109 -4.19 -26.39 10.41
C PHE A 109 -3.74 -25.46 9.31
N ILE A 110 -4.55 -25.25 8.25
CA ILE A 110 -4.26 -24.28 7.20
C ILE A 110 -4.11 -22.87 7.79
N CYS A 111 -4.91 -22.52 8.79
CA CYS A 111 -4.91 -21.15 9.30
C CYS A 111 -3.85 -20.89 10.36
N ILE A 112 -3.59 -21.83 11.24
CA ILE A 112 -2.77 -21.59 12.44
C ILE A 112 -1.71 -22.67 12.74
N GLY A 113 -1.56 -23.67 11.87
CA GLY A 113 -0.57 -24.72 12.04
C GLY A 113 0.67 -24.46 11.19
N VAL A 114 1.82 -24.19 11.82
CA VAL A 114 3.14 -24.13 11.16
C VAL A 114 3.50 -25.47 10.51
N VAL A 115 3.15 -26.55 11.21
CA VAL A 115 3.24 -27.93 10.74
C VAL A 115 1.88 -28.60 10.92
N MET A 116 1.61 -29.65 10.14
CA MET A 116 0.36 -30.40 10.20
C MET A 116 0.58 -31.90 10.07
N PRO A 117 -0.32 -32.74 10.64
CA PRO A 117 -0.29 -34.17 10.45
C PRO A 117 -0.35 -34.54 8.96
N SER A 118 0.33 -35.61 8.55
CA SER A 118 0.38 -36.05 7.15
C SER A 118 -1.01 -36.23 6.51
N TYR A 119 -1.99 -36.77 7.24
CA TYR A 119 -3.35 -36.93 6.71
C TYR A 119 -4.07 -35.58 6.46
N VAL A 120 -3.69 -34.51 7.18
CA VAL A 120 -4.22 -33.16 6.96
C VAL A 120 -3.54 -32.54 5.74
N TYR A 121 -2.22 -32.74 5.62
CA TYR A 121 -1.46 -32.33 4.44
C TYR A 121 -2.02 -32.95 3.16
N GLU A 122 -2.30 -34.25 3.16
CA GLU A 122 -2.91 -34.94 2.02
C GLU A 122 -4.27 -34.31 1.63
N ARG A 123 -5.09 -33.90 2.60
CA ARG A 123 -6.36 -33.22 2.33
C ARG A 123 -6.17 -31.81 1.78
N LEU A 124 -5.19 -31.07 2.30
CA LEU A 124 -4.79 -29.78 1.73
C LEU A 124 -4.35 -29.95 0.27
N GLN A 125 -3.54 -30.97 -0.04
CA GLN A 125 -3.11 -31.27 -1.41
C GLN A 125 -4.28 -31.61 -2.35
N VAL A 126 -5.28 -32.35 -1.85
CA VAL A 126 -6.53 -32.58 -2.59
C VAL A 126 -7.25 -31.27 -2.87
N ALA A 127 -7.42 -30.39 -1.87
CA ALA A 127 -8.07 -29.09 -2.05
C ALA A 127 -7.31 -28.19 -3.04
N ILE A 128 -5.98 -28.12 -2.94
CA ILE A 128 -5.13 -27.40 -3.90
C ILE A 128 -5.35 -27.92 -5.32
N THR A 129 -5.34 -29.25 -5.51
CA THR A 129 -5.56 -29.88 -6.82
C THR A 129 -6.94 -29.54 -7.38
N GLN A 130 -7.97 -29.52 -6.54
CA GLN A 130 -9.33 -29.12 -6.93
C GLN A 130 -9.38 -27.67 -7.40
N VAL A 131 -8.79 -26.74 -6.64
CA VAL A 131 -8.74 -25.32 -7.02
C VAL A 131 -7.93 -25.13 -8.32
N ILE A 132 -6.78 -25.77 -8.47
CA ILE A 132 -5.99 -25.72 -9.71
C ILE A 132 -6.82 -26.21 -10.91
N ASN A 133 -7.54 -27.33 -10.74
CA ASN A 133 -8.35 -27.89 -11.81
C ASN A 133 -9.51 -26.95 -12.20
N ALA A 134 -10.19 -26.35 -11.21
CA ALA A 134 -11.23 -25.35 -11.45
C ALA A 134 -10.67 -24.14 -12.22
N LEU A 135 -9.51 -23.63 -11.79
CA LEU A 135 -8.83 -22.55 -12.49
C LEU A 135 -8.47 -22.94 -13.93
N LYS A 136 -7.84 -24.10 -14.15
CA LYS A 136 -7.36 -24.51 -15.49
C LYS A 136 -8.47 -24.76 -16.49
N LYS A 137 -9.57 -25.38 -16.08
CA LYS A 137 -10.64 -25.80 -16.99
C LYS A 137 -11.64 -24.69 -17.32
N ASP A 138 -11.54 -23.53 -16.66
CA ASP A 138 -12.64 -22.55 -16.59
C ASP A 138 -13.96 -23.18 -16.08
N ASP A 139 -13.85 -24.34 -15.41
CA ASP A 139 -14.93 -24.95 -14.63
C ASP A 139 -15.17 -24.10 -13.37
N GLU A 140 -16.37 -24.21 -12.80
CA GLU A 140 -16.82 -23.40 -11.66
C GLU A 140 -15.86 -23.53 -10.46
N LEU A 141 -14.96 -22.55 -10.28
CA LEU A 141 -14.69 -22.01 -8.95
C LEU A 141 -16.06 -21.84 -8.26
N PRO A 142 -16.17 -21.93 -6.91
CA PRO A 142 -17.45 -21.67 -6.23
C PRO A 142 -18.15 -20.51 -6.91
N ALA A 143 -19.38 -20.70 -7.44
CA ALA A 143 -19.98 -19.90 -8.51
C ALA A 143 -19.91 -18.36 -8.28
N GLU A 144 -19.75 -17.99 -7.02
CA GLU A 144 -19.52 -16.65 -6.48
C GLU A 144 -18.20 -16.00 -6.87
N VAL A 145 -17.12 -16.76 -7.15
CA VAL A 145 -15.76 -16.22 -7.36
C VAL A 145 -15.54 -15.79 -8.80
N LYS A 146 -14.96 -14.59 -8.98
CA LYS A 146 -14.62 -13.96 -10.25
C LYS A 146 -13.19 -13.43 -10.18
N LEU A 147 -12.37 -13.75 -11.17
CA LEU A 147 -10.95 -13.37 -11.19
C LEU A 147 -10.72 -12.17 -12.11
N GLY A 148 -9.89 -11.23 -11.68
CA GLY A 148 -9.33 -10.21 -12.56
C GLY A 148 -8.39 -10.81 -13.62
N THR A 149 -8.21 -10.08 -14.72
CA THR A 149 -7.50 -10.53 -15.94
C THR A 149 -6.10 -11.12 -15.68
N ASN A 150 -5.36 -10.57 -14.71
CA ASN A 150 -3.97 -10.98 -14.44
C ASN A 150 -3.82 -11.95 -13.26
N CYS A 151 -4.92 -12.36 -12.61
CA CYS A 151 -4.85 -13.19 -11.41
C CYS A 151 -4.55 -14.64 -11.74
N LYS A 152 -5.22 -15.20 -12.75
CA LYS A 152 -5.32 -16.66 -12.99
C LYS A 152 -3.96 -17.36 -13.05
N ALA A 153 -3.04 -16.88 -13.88
CA ALA A 153 -1.74 -17.51 -14.07
C ALA A 153 -0.87 -17.49 -12.79
N ALA A 154 -0.84 -16.35 -12.10
CA ALA A 154 -0.07 -16.20 -10.86
C ALA A 154 -0.62 -17.07 -9.72
N LEU A 155 -1.94 -17.21 -9.62
CA LEU A 155 -2.58 -18.08 -8.62
C LEU A 155 -2.28 -19.56 -8.91
N ILE A 156 -2.39 -20.01 -10.16
CA ILE A 156 -2.04 -21.38 -10.56
C ILE A 156 -0.57 -21.66 -10.22
N GLN A 157 0.34 -20.76 -10.61
CA GLN A 157 1.77 -20.91 -10.33
C GLN A 157 2.05 -21.01 -8.82
N CYS A 158 1.39 -20.19 -8.00
CA CYS A 158 1.51 -20.24 -6.55
C CYS A 158 0.99 -21.58 -5.99
N LEU A 159 -0.21 -22.00 -6.38
CA LEU A 159 -0.80 -23.26 -5.94
C LEU A 159 0.03 -24.48 -6.33
N GLU A 160 0.56 -24.52 -7.56
CA GLU A 160 1.45 -25.60 -8.03
C GLU A 160 2.75 -25.65 -7.22
N SER A 161 3.28 -24.50 -6.81
CA SER A 161 4.48 -24.45 -5.97
C SER A 161 4.28 -25.10 -4.59
N TRP A 162 3.04 -25.10 -4.07
CA TRP A 162 2.67 -25.75 -2.82
C TRP A 162 2.43 -27.26 -2.96
N GLN A 163 2.42 -27.83 -4.17
CA GLN A 163 2.25 -29.28 -4.38
C GLN A 163 3.54 -30.11 -4.23
N GLY A 164 4.70 -29.47 -4.07
CA GLY A 164 5.96 -30.21 -3.90
C GLY A 164 7.24 -29.39 -3.67
N GLY A 165 7.16 -28.05 -3.61
CA GLY A 165 8.35 -27.19 -3.48
C GLY A 165 8.76 -26.84 -2.04
N VAL A 166 7.96 -27.20 -1.03
CA VAL A 166 8.13 -26.68 0.34
C VAL A 166 9.08 -27.51 1.20
N ASP A 167 9.04 -28.83 1.10
CA ASP A 167 9.91 -29.72 1.88
C ASP A 167 11.41 -29.51 1.55
N SER A 168 11.73 -28.95 0.37
CA SER A 168 13.10 -28.57 -0.01
C SER A 168 13.58 -27.23 0.55
N LEU A 169 12.68 -26.42 1.12
CA LEU A 169 12.99 -25.06 1.61
C LEU A 169 13.13 -25.00 3.13
N CYS A 170 12.29 -25.74 3.84
CA CYS A 170 12.34 -25.83 5.29
C CYS A 170 11.87 -27.22 5.70
N THR A 171 12.68 -27.91 6.47
CA THR A 171 12.31 -29.20 7.07
C THR A 171 11.32 -28.99 8.22
N THR A 172 10.50 -30.01 8.51
CA THR A 172 9.62 -29.98 9.69
C THR A 172 10.40 -29.74 10.98
N ALA A 173 11.63 -30.24 11.07
CA ALA A 173 12.51 -30.06 12.23
C ALA A 173 12.94 -28.59 12.43
N GLU A 174 13.27 -27.89 11.34
CA GLU A 174 13.60 -26.46 11.36
C GLU A 174 12.38 -25.60 11.67
N ALA A 175 11.21 -25.94 11.10
CA ALA A 175 9.97 -25.21 11.32
C ALA A 175 9.49 -25.22 12.78
N ILE A 176 9.81 -26.28 13.54
CA ILE A 176 9.45 -26.40 14.97
C ILE A 176 10.58 -26.00 15.92
N ASP A 177 11.77 -25.63 15.42
CA ASP A 177 12.92 -25.25 16.25
C ASP A 177 12.73 -23.99 17.11
N PRO A 178 12.01 -22.95 16.63
CA PRO A 178 11.70 -21.78 17.45
C PRO A 178 10.81 -22.08 18.68
N VAL A 179 10.18 -23.27 18.75
CA VAL A 179 9.14 -23.61 19.72
C VAL A 179 9.72 -24.40 20.91
N GLY A 180 10.58 -23.75 21.70
CA GLY A 180 10.89 -24.13 23.10
C GLY A 180 11.57 -25.48 23.40
N LYS A 181 12.14 -25.58 24.62
CA LYS A 181 12.94 -26.72 25.13
C LYS A 181 12.11 -27.84 25.77
N HIS A 182 11.07 -28.39 25.11
CA HIS A 182 10.25 -29.46 25.72
C HIS A 182 10.18 -30.77 24.90
N SER A 183 10.51 -31.87 25.61
CA SER A 183 10.48 -33.32 25.31
C SER A 183 10.95 -33.82 23.93
N GLY A 184 12.10 -34.49 23.89
CA GLY A 184 12.71 -35.04 22.67
C GLY A 184 11.81 -35.98 21.85
N LYS A 185 10.99 -36.83 22.48
CA LYS A 185 10.20 -37.85 21.77
C LYS A 185 9.01 -37.30 20.97
N ALA A 186 8.23 -36.38 21.54
CA ALA A 186 7.10 -35.78 20.82
C ALA A 186 7.60 -34.92 19.65
N ARG A 187 8.70 -34.19 19.87
CA ARG A 187 9.34 -33.39 18.84
C ARG A 187 9.93 -34.25 17.72
N GLU A 188 10.59 -35.36 18.06
CA GLU A 188 11.08 -36.33 17.10
C GLU A 188 9.93 -36.94 16.28
N TYR A 189 8.83 -37.30 16.94
CA TYR A 189 7.64 -37.82 16.24
C TYR A 189 7.06 -36.79 15.26
N ILE A 190 6.89 -35.53 15.68
CA ILE A 190 6.39 -34.46 14.80
C ILE A 190 7.37 -34.23 13.64
N ALA A 191 8.66 -34.09 13.92
CA ALA A 191 9.69 -33.88 12.89
C ALA A 191 9.72 -34.98 11.82
N THR A 192 9.35 -36.21 12.19
CA THR A 192 9.38 -37.38 11.30
C THR A 192 8.04 -37.67 10.61
N HIS A 193 6.90 -37.35 11.23
CA HIS A 193 5.57 -37.76 10.73
C HIS A 193 4.68 -36.60 10.28
N TRP A 194 5.04 -35.36 10.59
CA TRP A 194 4.29 -34.17 10.20
C TRP A 194 4.98 -33.45 9.05
N ARG A 195 4.19 -32.65 8.34
CA ARG A 195 4.64 -31.85 7.19
C ARG A 195 4.55 -30.37 7.51
N VAL A 196 5.45 -29.58 6.93
CA VAL A 196 5.35 -28.12 6.97
C VAL A 196 4.07 -27.69 6.27
N ASN A 197 3.41 -26.66 6.80
CA ASN A 197 2.25 -26.09 6.13
C ASN A 197 2.70 -25.17 4.98
N PRO A 198 2.50 -25.57 3.71
CA PRO A 198 3.01 -24.82 2.58
C PRO A 198 2.31 -23.46 2.42
N THR A 199 1.06 -23.32 2.90
CA THR A 199 0.28 -22.08 2.70
C THR A 199 0.72 -20.93 3.61
N LEU A 200 1.60 -21.19 4.58
CA LEU A 200 2.20 -20.15 5.43
C LEU A 200 3.51 -19.61 4.87
N LEU A 201 4.01 -20.19 3.78
CA LEU A 201 5.27 -19.78 3.16
C LEU A 201 4.98 -18.97 1.89
N ASP A 202 5.43 -17.72 1.88
CA ASP A 202 5.57 -16.93 0.65
C ASP A 202 6.94 -17.22 0.05
N LEU A 203 6.96 -18.01 -1.02
CA LEU A 203 8.21 -18.49 -1.63
C LEU A 203 9.04 -17.36 -2.24
N GLU A 204 8.36 -16.31 -2.71
CA GLU A 204 9.01 -15.10 -3.22
C GLU A 204 9.71 -14.36 -2.09
N TRP A 205 9.00 -14.05 -1.00
CA TRP A 205 9.57 -13.46 0.20
C TRP A 205 10.71 -14.29 0.78
N HIS A 206 10.56 -15.61 0.88
CA HIS A 206 11.62 -16.47 1.41
C HIS A 206 12.89 -16.41 0.56
N ARG A 207 12.75 -16.34 -0.77
CA ARG A 207 13.88 -16.16 -1.70
C ARG A 207 14.51 -14.78 -1.53
N ASP A 208 13.70 -13.73 -1.40
CA ASP A 208 14.15 -12.34 -1.23
C ASP A 208 14.91 -12.18 0.10
N CYS A 209 14.45 -12.85 1.15
CA CYS A 209 15.09 -12.95 2.46
C CYS A 209 16.29 -13.93 2.49
N ARG A 210 16.81 -14.35 1.32
CA ARG A 210 17.95 -15.28 1.17
C ARG A 210 17.81 -16.58 1.97
N GLY A 211 16.60 -17.11 2.07
CA GLY A 211 16.32 -18.35 2.77
C GLY A 211 16.07 -18.19 4.27
N SER A 212 15.95 -16.97 4.81
CA SER A 212 15.43 -16.80 6.17
C SER A 212 13.92 -17.13 6.21
N THR A 213 13.50 -17.81 7.28
CA THR A 213 12.08 -18.05 7.59
C THR A 213 11.48 -16.96 8.50
N ASP A 214 12.26 -15.91 8.80
CA ASP A 214 11.83 -14.76 9.61
C ASP A 214 10.52 -14.17 9.07
N GLY A 215 9.54 -14.05 9.97
CA GLY A 215 8.21 -13.50 9.68
C GLY A 215 7.17 -14.48 9.10
N THR A 216 7.55 -15.67 8.61
CA THR A 216 6.59 -16.62 7.98
C THR A 216 6.22 -17.81 8.88
N LEU A 217 7.18 -18.38 9.61
CA LEU A 217 6.97 -19.54 10.49
C LEU A 217 7.04 -19.19 11.99
N GLN A 218 7.23 -17.91 12.31
CA GLN A 218 7.39 -17.40 13.68
C GLN A 218 6.13 -16.65 14.13
N PHE A 219 5.08 -17.37 14.53
CA PHE A 219 3.93 -16.75 15.19
C PHE A 219 3.45 -17.61 16.36
N ASN A 220 2.83 -16.96 17.34
CA ASN A 220 2.24 -17.64 18.47
C ASN A 220 0.79 -18.04 18.12
N PRO A 221 0.46 -19.34 17.98
CA PRO A 221 -0.88 -19.76 17.58
C PRO A 221 -1.97 -19.40 18.60
N TYR A 222 -1.60 -19.13 19.86
CA TYR A 222 -2.56 -18.67 20.87
C TYR A 222 -3.05 -17.23 20.61
N GLN A 223 -2.27 -16.40 19.90
CA GLN A 223 -2.72 -15.07 19.49
C GLN A 223 -3.90 -15.15 18.49
N ALA A 224 -4.04 -16.27 17.78
CA ALA A 224 -5.17 -16.45 16.86
C ALA A 224 -6.53 -16.46 17.58
N ILE A 225 -6.58 -16.80 18.88
CA ILE A 225 -7.81 -16.70 19.68
C ILE A 225 -8.26 -15.23 19.74
N ASP A 226 -7.34 -14.33 20.10
CA ASP A 226 -7.63 -12.91 20.17
C ASP A 226 -7.97 -12.34 18.77
N HIS A 227 -7.25 -12.78 17.73
CA HIS A 227 -7.45 -12.26 16.38
C HIS A 227 -8.75 -12.73 15.71
N LEU A 228 -9.19 -13.98 15.93
CA LEU A 228 -10.37 -14.54 15.27
C LEU A 228 -11.64 -14.44 16.12
N VAL A 229 -11.55 -14.55 17.44
CA VAL A 229 -12.70 -14.60 18.36
C VAL A 229 -12.53 -13.68 19.58
N GLY A 230 -11.59 -12.72 19.55
CA GLY A 230 -11.34 -11.82 20.68
C GLY A 230 -12.45 -10.81 20.96
N ARG A 231 -13.34 -10.58 19.99
CA ARG A 231 -14.53 -9.71 20.07
C ARG A 231 -15.66 -10.35 20.87
N ALA A 232 -16.37 -9.55 21.68
CA ALA A 232 -17.42 -10.05 22.58
C ALA A 232 -18.57 -10.75 21.84
N ASP A 233 -18.96 -10.23 20.67
CA ASP A 233 -20.00 -10.79 19.80
C ASP A 233 -19.60 -12.09 19.10
N LEU A 234 -18.30 -12.41 19.04
CA LEU A 234 -17.81 -13.71 18.58
C LEU A 234 -17.53 -14.66 19.75
N LYS A 235 -17.19 -14.14 20.93
CA LYS A 235 -16.97 -14.95 22.14
C LYS A 235 -18.20 -15.76 22.55
N ILE A 236 -19.41 -15.29 22.24
CA ILE A 236 -20.65 -16.05 22.49
C ILE A 236 -20.72 -17.37 21.71
N MET A 237 -19.92 -17.52 20.65
CA MET A 237 -19.83 -18.75 19.85
C MET A 237 -18.94 -19.81 20.50
N ILE A 238 -18.12 -19.42 21.49
CA ILE A 238 -17.15 -20.31 22.14
C ILE A 238 -17.91 -21.19 23.16
N PRO A 239 -17.76 -22.53 23.09
CA PRO A 239 -18.35 -23.43 24.07
C PRO A 239 -17.88 -23.13 25.49
N ALA A 240 -18.79 -23.26 26.47
CA ALA A 240 -18.52 -22.96 27.89
C ALA A 240 -17.37 -23.78 28.51
N ARG A 241 -17.00 -24.92 27.91
CA ARG A 241 -15.87 -25.76 28.32
C ARG A 241 -14.90 -25.94 27.15
N SER A 242 -14.16 -24.89 26.84
CA SER A 242 -13.11 -24.91 25.83
C SER A 242 -11.75 -25.03 26.52
N ASP A 243 -11.01 -26.13 26.27
CA ASP A 243 -9.69 -26.38 26.87
C ASP A 243 -8.56 -26.47 25.82
N ARG A 244 -8.91 -26.53 24.53
CA ARG A 244 -7.96 -26.63 23.42
C ARG A 244 -8.19 -25.51 22.41
N LEU A 245 -7.13 -25.10 21.73
CA LEU A 245 -7.17 -24.08 20.67
C LEU A 245 -8.23 -24.38 19.59
N PHE A 246 -8.45 -25.66 19.28
CA PHE A 246 -9.48 -26.10 18.33
C PHE A 246 -10.91 -25.71 18.75
N ASP A 247 -11.22 -25.76 20.05
CA ASP A 247 -12.56 -25.45 20.57
C ASP A 247 -12.88 -23.96 20.43
N PHE A 248 -11.86 -23.11 20.47
CA PHE A 248 -11.99 -21.66 20.29
C PHE A 248 -12.16 -21.26 18.81
N LEU A 249 -11.45 -21.93 17.90
CA LEU A 249 -11.37 -21.51 16.49
C LEU A 249 -12.36 -22.23 15.57
N SER A 250 -12.69 -23.49 15.86
CA SER A 250 -13.60 -24.27 15.02
C SER A 250 -15.02 -23.68 14.89
N PRO A 251 -15.60 -23.00 15.90
CA PRO A 251 -16.91 -22.36 15.75
C PRO A 251 -16.90 -21.20 14.74
N PHE A 252 -15.80 -20.44 14.68
CA PHE A 252 -15.65 -19.33 13.73
C PHE A 252 -15.80 -19.82 12.28
N PHE A 253 -15.05 -20.87 11.91
CA PHE A 253 -15.13 -21.45 10.57
C PHE A 253 -16.48 -22.12 10.30
N LEU A 254 -17.11 -22.70 11.32
CA LEU A 254 -18.44 -23.29 11.17
C LEU A 254 -19.51 -22.24 10.87
N GLU A 255 -19.49 -21.09 11.55
CA GLU A 255 -20.43 -20.01 11.25
C GLU A 255 -20.13 -19.34 9.91
N ALA A 256 -18.87 -19.19 9.52
CA ALA A 256 -18.50 -18.73 8.18
C ALA A 256 -19.00 -19.70 7.09
N ALA A 257 -18.89 -21.01 7.31
CA ALA A 257 -19.40 -22.04 6.40
C ALA A 257 -20.94 -22.05 6.29
N LYS A 258 -21.65 -21.80 7.40
CA LYS A 258 -23.10 -21.59 7.38
C LYS A 258 -23.47 -20.34 6.60
N ALA A 259 -22.72 -19.25 6.79
CA ALA A 259 -22.97 -17.99 6.10
C ALA A 259 -22.78 -18.12 4.59
N ILE A 260 -21.68 -18.69 4.10
CA ILE A 260 -21.48 -18.87 2.65
C ILE A 260 -22.56 -19.75 2.03
N LYS A 261 -23.02 -20.79 2.74
CA LYS A 261 -24.13 -21.64 2.29
C LYS A 261 -25.45 -20.88 2.18
N GLU A 262 -25.82 -20.11 3.20
CA GLU A 262 -27.08 -19.34 3.21
C GLU A 262 -27.07 -18.14 2.23
N LEU A 263 -25.87 -17.64 1.90
CA LEU A 263 -25.65 -16.56 0.92
C LEU A 263 -25.42 -17.08 -0.52
N HIS A 264 -25.43 -18.40 -0.73
CA HIS A 264 -25.18 -19.01 -2.04
C HIS A 264 -26.11 -18.43 -3.12
N GLY A 265 -25.54 -18.11 -4.28
CA GLY A 265 -26.26 -17.47 -5.39
C GLY A 265 -26.58 -15.97 -5.20
N ARG A 266 -26.34 -15.40 -4.01
CA ARG A 266 -26.51 -13.96 -3.71
C ARG A 266 -25.19 -13.23 -3.45
N LEU A 267 -24.09 -13.98 -3.42
CA LEU A 267 -22.73 -13.50 -3.19
C LEU A 267 -21.94 -13.41 -4.50
N THR A 268 -21.12 -12.36 -4.64
CA THR A 268 -20.06 -12.28 -5.65
C THR A 268 -18.75 -11.92 -4.95
N ILE A 269 -17.70 -12.69 -5.19
CA ILE A 269 -16.34 -12.46 -4.68
C ILE A 269 -15.43 -12.20 -5.88
N GLU A 270 -15.00 -10.97 -6.04
CA GLU A 270 -14.08 -10.53 -7.08
C GLU A 270 -12.65 -10.46 -6.54
N CYS A 271 -11.72 -11.20 -7.14
CA CYS A 271 -10.31 -11.23 -6.75
C CYS A 271 -9.44 -10.38 -7.68
N LEU A 272 -8.74 -9.39 -7.11
CA LEU A 272 -7.82 -8.50 -7.83
C LEU A 272 -6.39 -8.65 -7.28
N LEU A 273 -5.46 -9.10 -8.12
CA LEU A 273 -4.03 -9.19 -7.78
C LEU A 273 -3.32 -7.91 -8.20
N GLY A 274 -2.62 -7.25 -7.27
CA GLY A 274 -1.80 -6.07 -7.55
C GLY A 274 -1.81 -5.02 -6.44
N ASP A 275 -1.09 -3.92 -6.68
CA ASP A 275 -1.03 -2.77 -5.77
C ASP A 275 -2.42 -2.12 -5.64
N ILE A 276 -2.86 -1.85 -4.41
CA ILE A 276 -4.20 -1.31 -4.17
C ILE A 276 -4.40 0.07 -4.80
N SER A 277 -3.36 0.91 -4.82
CA SER A 277 -3.50 2.29 -5.34
C SER A 277 -3.83 2.22 -6.83
N GLU A 278 -3.15 1.33 -7.54
CA GLU A 278 -3.43 1.04 -8.95
C GLU A 278 -4.83 0.43 -9.12
N ALA A 279 -5.19 -0.59 -8.34
CA ALA A 279 -6.50 -1.24 -8.43
C ALA A 279 -7.66 -0.24 -8.22
N LEU A 280 -7.57 0.64 -7.20
CA LEU A 280 -8.59 1.65 -6.92
C LEU A 280 -8.71 2.67 -8.06
N GLU A 281 -7.58 3.11 -8.64
CA GLU A 281 -7.61 4.03 -9.79
C GLU A 281 -8.17 3.36 -11.05
N GLN A 282 -7.76 2.12 -11.34
CA GLN A 282 -8.28 1.38 -12.47
C GLN A 282 -9.80 1.18 -12.35
N ILE A 283 -10.33 0.89 -11.15
CA ILE A 283 -11.77 0.84 -10.90
C ILE A 283 -12.42 2.21 -11.13
N ARG A 284 -11.85 3.27 -10.55
CA ARG A 284 -12.39 4.64 -10.62
C ARG A 284 -12.50 5.12 -12.07
N TYR A 285 -11.44 4.92 -12.85
CA TYR A 285 -11.37 5.37 -14.25
C TYR A 285 -11.87 4.32 -15.24
N SER A 286 -12.33 3.16 -14.76
CA SER A 286 -12.84 2.06 -15.60
C SER A 286 -11.81 1.55 -16.62
N LEU A 287 -10.55 1.44 -16.19
CA LEU A 287 -9.41 0.97 -16.99
C LEU A 287 -9.23 -0.56 -16.94
N THR A 288 -10.26 -1.27 -16.53
CA THR A 288 -10.26 -2.73 -16.34
C THR A 288 -11.31 -3.37 -17.22
N ASP A 289 -11.11 -4.64 -17.59
CA ASP A 289 -12.11 -5.47 -18.25
C ASP A 289 -13.21 -5.99 -17.29
N ARG A 290 -13.38 -5.35 -16.12
CA ARG A 290 -14.40 -5.73 -15.14
C ARG A 290 -15.79 -5.69 -15.77
N PRO A 291 -16.65 -6.69 -15.50
CA PRO A 291 -18.02 -6.68 -16.00
C PRO A 291 -18.75 -5.38 -15.65
N LYS A 292 -19.54 -4.84 -16.60
CA LYS A 292 -20.24 -3.55 -16.44
C LYS A 292 -21.14 -3.47 -15.21
N GLY A 293 -21.64 -4.59 -14.71
CA GLY A 293 -22.50 -4.67 -13.52
C GLY A 293 -21.76 -4.63 -12.19
N PHE A 294 -20.43 -4.70 -12.18
CA PHE A 294 -19.64 -4.69 -10.95
C PHE A 294 -19.62 -3.29 -10.32
N PRO A 295 -19.54 -3.20 -8.98
CA PRO A 295 -19.53 -1.93 -8.28
C PRO A 295 -18.29 -1.10 -8.63
N LYS A 296 -18.52 0.20 -8.84
CA LYS A 296 -17.48 1.24 -8.88
C LYS A 296 -17.41 2.04 -7.57
N LEU A 297 -18.51 2.01 -6.81
CA LEU A 297 -18.62 2.61 -5.49
C LEU A 297 -19.06 1.54 -4.50
N TYR A 298 -18.52 1.61 -3.30
CA TYR A 298 -18.65 0.63 -2.25
C TYR A 298 -19.31 1.22 -1.01
N ASN A 299 -20.10 0.42 -0.31
CA ASN A 299 -20.59 0.78 1.01
C ASN A 299 -19.43 0.84 2.03
N ARG A 300 -18.44 -0.06 1.91
CA ARG A 300 -17.22 -0.02 2.71
C ARG A 300 -15.99 -0.21 1.83
N VAL A 301 -14.95 0.59 2.07
CA VAL A 301 -13.59 0.33 1.59
C VAL A 301 -12.69 0.09 2.79
N HIS A 302 -12.39 -1.16 3.09
CA HIS A 302 -11.55 -1.59 4.21
C HIS A 302 -10.11 -1.79 3.74
N MET A 303 -9.17 -1.05 4.34
CA MET A 303 -7.76 -1.03 3.92
C MET A 303 -6.79 -1.60 4.95
N THR A 304 -7.27 -2.27 6.00
CA THR A 304 -6.43 -2.78 7.10
C THR A 304 -5.39 -1.74 7.55
N ASN A 305 -4.11 -2.11 7.68
CA ASN A 305 -2.97 -1.22 7.89
C ASN A 305 -2.24 -0.79 6.61
N ILE A 306 -2.79 -1.06 5.41
CA ILE A 306 -2.15 -0.68 4.13
C ILE A 306 -1.80 0.81 4.06
N PRO A 307 -2.60 1.76 4.58
CA PRO A 307 -2.24 3.18 4.54
C PRO A 307 -0.85 3.48 5.12
N ASP A 308 -0.36 2.71 6.10
CA ASP A 308 1.00 2.88 6.66
C ASP A 308 2.10 2.77 5.60
N TYR A 309 1.81 2.07 4.49
CA TYR A 309 2.72 1.77 3.39
C TYR A 309 2.48 2.64 2.16
N ILE A 310 1.47 3.53 2.15
CA ILE A 310 1.09 4.30 0.95
C ILE A 310 0.72 5.77 1.23
N GLU A 311 1.30 6.40 2.28
CA GLU A 311 1.05 7.80 2.73
C GLU A 311 -0.21 8.03 3.60
N GLY A 312 -0.59 7.04 4.39
CA GLY A 312 -1.58 7.18 5.45
C GLY A 312 -2.90 7.82 4.96
N PRO A 313 -3.39 8.87 5.64
CA PRO A 313 -4.67 9.49 5.33
C PRO A 313 -4.68 10.24 3.98
N LEU A 314 -3.52 10.57 3.40
CA LEU A 314 -3.45 11.14 2.05
C LEU A 314 -3.94 10.13 1.01
N ALA A 315 -3.45 8.89 1.07
CA ALA A 315 -3.95 7.82 0.21
C ALA A 315 -5.42 7.50 0.47
N THR A 316 -5.85 7.50 1.73
CA THR A 316 -7.27 7.34 2.07
C THR A 316 -8.13 8.37 1.34
N ALA A 317 -7.70 9.64 1.30
CA ALA A 317 -8.42 10.72 0.63
C ALA A 317 -8.43 10.61 -0.90
N LEU A 318 -7.28 10.27 -1.48
CA LEU A 318 -7.08 10.29 -2.93
C LEU A 318 -7.56 9.02 -3.64
N TYR A 319 -7.66 7.91 -2.91
CA TYR A 319 -8.03 6.62 -3.49
C TYR A 319 -9.32 6.09 -2.84
N ALA A 320 -9.25 5.61 -1.60
CA ALA A 320 -10.36 4.87 -0.99
C ALA A 320 -11.66 5.66 -0.86
N MET A 321 -11.58 6.89 -0.35
CA MET A 321 -12.77 7.71 -0.14
C MET A 321 -13.49 8.03 -1.44
N LEU A 322 -12.78 8.10 -2.57
CA LEU A 322 -13.38 8.37 -3.88
C LEU A 322 -14.21 7.20 -4.41
N LEU A 323 -14.01 6.00 -3.87
CA LEU A 323 -14.79 4.80 -4.19
C LEU A 323 -15.84 4.47 -3.12
N THR A 324 -16.12 5.36 -2.16
CA THR A 324 -17.23 5.19 -1.21
C THR A 324 -18.54 5.73 -1.79
N LYS A 325 -19.65 5.01 -1.60
CA LYS A 325 -21.00 5.49 -1.92
C LYS A 325 -21.31 6.77 -1.14
N LEU A 326 -22.16 7.64 -1.70
CA LEU A 326 -22.54 8.93 -1.09
C LEU A 326 -23.69 8.79 -0.07
N THR A 327 -23.58 7.83 0.85
CA THR A 327 -24.54 7.63 1.96
C THR A 327 -23.89 7.91 3.31
N PRO A 328 -24.65 8.33 4.34
CA PRO A 328 -24.08 8.60 5.67
C PRO A 328 -23.44 7.37 6.34
N SER A 329 -23.87 6.16 5.97
CA SER A 329 -23.35 4.90 6.49
C SER A 329 -22.18 4.33 5.69
N SER A 330 -21.82 4.94 4.56
CA SER A 330 -20.69 4.49 3.74
C SER A 330 -19.40 5.18 4.12
N CYS A 331 -18.31 4.43 4.17
CA CYS A 331 -17.06 4.89 4.78
C CYS A 331 -15.85 4.07 4.30
N ALA A 332 -14.65 4.62 4.46
CA ALA A 332 -13.40 3.84 4.39
C ALA A 332 -12.87 3.51 5.79
N THR A 333 -12.29 2.33 5.99
CA THR A 333 -11.73 1.88 7.27
C THR A 333 -10.25 1.56 7.16
N SER A 334 -9.48 1.93 8.18
CA SER A 334 -8.06 1.56 8.29
C SER A 334 -7.56 1.70 9.73
N THR A 335 -6.45 1.05 10.04
CA THR A 335 -5.67 1.19 11.28
C THR A 335 -4.21 1.52 10.94
N CYS A 336 -3.38 1.83 11.94
CA CYS A 336 -1.93 1.99 11.79
C CYS A 336 -1.21 1.03 12.75
N LEU A 337 -0.50 0.06 12.19
CA LEU A 337 0.17 -1.00 12.94
C LEU A 337 1.68 -1.03 12.71
N ARG A 338 2.17 -0.44 11.61
CA ARG A 338 3.59 -0.46 11.28
C ARG A 338 4.43 0.41 12.20
N ASN A 339 4.04 1.67 12.35
CA ASN A 339 4.79 2.72 13.07
C ASN A 339 3.95 3.32 14.19
N LEU A 340 3.15 2.48 14.84
CA LEU A 340 2.18 2.85 15.85
C LEU A 340 2.80 3.70 16.98
N GLY A 341 4.02 3.37 17.41
CA GLY A 341 4.75 4.09 18.47
C GLY A 341 5.16 5.52 18.09
N SER A 342 5.17 5.87 16.80
CA SER A 342 5.57 7.20 16.33
C SER A 342 4.48 8.26 16.58
N TRP A 343 3.25 7.87 16.89
CA TRP A 343 2.09 8.75 16.89
C TRP A 343 1.54 9.02 18.29
N ARG A 344 1.65 10.28 18.74
CA ARG A 344 1.05 10.71 20.02
C ARG A 344 -0.42 11.09 19.90
N THR A 345 -0.87 11.48 18.71
CA THR A 345 -2.26 11.88 18.43
C THR A 345 -2.60 11.62 16.98
N ILE A 346 -3.90 11.46 16.69
CA ILE A 346 -4.41 11.37 15.32
C ILE A 346 -4.14 12.63 14.48
N HIS A 347 -4.09 13.81 15.12
CA HIS A 347 -3.70 15.04 14.44
C HIS A 347 -2.23 15.03 14.02
N GLY A 348 -1.35 14.40 14.79
CA GLY A 348 0.05 14.19 14.39
C GLY A 348 0.15 13.32 13.13
N PHE A 349 -0.65 12.27 13.05
CA PHE A 349 -0.77 11.40 11.86
C PHE A 349 -1.26 12.19 10.63
N HIS A 350 -2.34 12.94 10.77
CA HIS A 350 -2.83 13.80 9.68
C HIS A 350 -1.80 14.87 9.28
N ASN A 351 -1.09 15.43 10.26
CA ASN A 351 -0.10 16.47 10.00
C ASN A 351 1.10 15.94 9.22
N GLU A 352 1.58 14.73 9.55
CA GLU A 352 2.69 14.12 8.83
C GLU A 352 2.32 13.91 7.36
N TYR A 353 1.21 13.25 7.05
CA TYR A 353 0.91 12.85 5.67
C TYR A 353 0.16 13.90 4.83
N LEU A 354 -0.64 14.78 5.45
CA LEU A 354 -1.52 15.73 4.76
C LEU A 354 -1.21 17.20 5.06
N LEU A 355 -0.28 17.51 5.97
CA LEU A 355 -0.09 18.87 6.52
C LEU A 355 -1.40 19.47 7.06
N ALA A 356 -2.24 18.61 7.64
CA ALA A 356 -3.53 18.95 8.22
C ALA A 356 -3.47 18.86 9.76
N PRO A 357 -3.07 19.94 10.46
CA PRO A 357 -2.81 19.89 11.89
C PRO A 357 -4.06 19.80 12.78
N ASP A 358 -5.25 19.90 12.20
CA ASP A 358 -6.54 19.85 12.89
C ASP A 358 -7.65 19.33 11.96
N ALA A 359 -8.77 18.93 12.57
CA ALA A 359 -9.90 18.34 11.85
C ALA A 359 -10.54 19.32 10.84
N ALA A 360 -10.54 20.62 11.12
CA ALA A 360 -11.07 21.62 10.22
C ALA A 360 -10.24 21.73 8.94
N THR A 361 -8.90 21.75 9.07
CA THR A 361 -7.99 21.77 7.93
C THR A 361 -8.10 20.48 7.12
N LEU A 362 -8.17 19.33 7.79
CA LEU A 362 -8.41 18.04 7.14
C LEU A 362 -9.68 18.07 6.28
N ALA A 363 -10.82 18.49 6.86
CA ALA A 363 -12.10 18.53 6.15
C ALA A 363 -12.06 19.46 4.92
N LYS A 364 -11.37 20.60 5.03
CA LYS A 364 -11.23 21.57 3.92
C LYS A 364 -10.35 21.09 2.78
N LEU A 365 -9.40 20.19 3.04
CA LEU A 365 -8.44 19.70 2.05
C LEU A 365 -8.83 18.36 1.44
N SER A 366 -9.60 17.53 2.16
CA SER A 366 -9.90 16.15 1.78
C SER A 366 -11.38 15.83 1.63
N ARG A 367 -12.27 16.72 2.12
CA ARG A 367 -13.70 16.44 2.35
C ARG A 367 -13.99 15.29 3.31
N MET A 368 -12.99 14.80 4.05
CA MET A 368 -13.13 13.70 5.00
C MET A 368 -13.25 14.18 6.44
N ALA A 369 -13.87 13.33 7.27
CA ALA A 369 -13.80 13.39 8.71
C ALA A 369 -13.76 11.96 9.27
N ILE A 370 -13.24 11.84 10.48
CA ILE A 370 -13.39 10.60 11.25
C ILE A 370 -14.79 10.64 11.84
N ILE A 371 -15.61 9.66 11.49
CA ILE A 371 -17.00 9.58 11.95
C ILE A 371 -17.14 8.68 13.17
N ASP A 372 -16.17 7.80 13.40
CA ASP A 372 -16.16 6.84 14.50
C ASP A 372 -14.73 6.30 14.71
N GLN A 373 -14.42 5.96 15.95
CA GLN A 373 -13.16 5.33 16.37
C GLN A 373 -13.55 4.10 17.18
N ASP A 374 -13.34 2.90 16.62
CA ASP A 374 -13.62 1.66 17.33
C ASP A 374 -12.42 1.34 18.21
N MET A 375 -12.46 1.83 19.46
CA MET A 375 -11.34 1.76 20.40
C MET A 375 -11.28 0.41 21.15
N ASP A 376 -11.79 -0.70 20.59
CA ASP A 376 -11.91 -1.98 21.30
C ASP A 376 -10.73 -2.94 21.10
N PHE A 377 -9.70 -2.57 20.33
CA PHE A 377 -8.49 -3.39 20.15
C PHE A 377 -7.63 -3.40 21.41
N LEU A 378 -7.31 -2.22 21.97
CA LEU A 378 -6.36 -2.07 23.08
C LEU A 378 -7.05 -1.91 24.44
N PRO A 379 -6.48 -2.38 25.56
CA PRO A 379 -6.93 -2.01 26.91
C PRO A 379 -6.77 -0.50 27.16
N ASP A 380 -7.63 0.10 27.99
CA ASP A 380 -7.67 1.58 28.21
C ASP A 380 -6.31 2.25 28.47
N PRO A 381 -5.35 1.69 29.23
CA PRO A 381 -4.03 2.31 29.41
C PRO A 381 -3.18 2.34 28.13
N MET A 382 -3.31 1.32 27.27
CA MET A 382 -2.62 1.24 25.97
C MET A 382 -3.27 2.13 24.91
N LYS A 383 -4.59 2.37 24.98
CA LYS A 383 -5.30 3.27 24.05
C LYS A 383 -4.71 4.69 24.05
N TRP A 384 -4.35 5.20 25.23
CA TRP A 384 -3.72 6.52 25.35
C TRP A 384 -2.29 6.56 24.82
N ALA A 385 -1.56 5.45 24.93
CA ALA A 385 -0.18 5.34 24.48
C ALA A 385 -0.06 5.12 22.97
N LEU A 386 -1.04 4.46 22.35
CA LEU A 386 -1.03 4.00 20.97
C LEU A 386 -2.36 4.33 20.29
N PRO A 387 -2.68 5.63 20.12
CA PRO A 387 -3.99 6.06 19.68
C PRO A 387 -4.38 5.43 18.35
N LEU A 388 -3.43 5.18 17.45
CA LEU A 388 -3.70 4.65 16.11
C LEU A 388 -3.78 3.13 15.95
N GLY A 389 -3.74 2.36 17.04
CA GLY A 389 -3.76 0.90 16.97
C GLY A 389 -5.14 0.34 16.62
N ASP A 390 -6.17 1.15 16.85
CA ASP A 390 -7.56 0.86 16.60
C ASP A 390 -8.02 1.24 15.18
N TYR A 391 -9.16 0.68 14.76
CA TYR A 391 -9.72 0.99 13.46
C TYR A 391 -10.45 2.33 13.45
N TYR A 392 -10.11 3.15 12.45
CA TYR A 392 -10.76 4.41 12.18
C TYR A 392 -11.72 4.31 11.02
N ARG A 393 -12.86 4.99 11.16
CA ARG A 393 -13.86 5.14 10.10
C ARG A 393 -13.82 6.53 9.52
N TRP A 394 -13.41 6.60 8.26
CA TRP A 394 -13.40 7.82 7.46
C TRP A 394 -14.72 7.97 6.72
N GLY A 395 -15.45 9.04 7.02
CA GLY A 395 -16.68 9.44 6.35
C GLY A 395 -16.51 10.73 5.57
N ARG A 396 -17.48 11.02 4.70
CA ARG A 396 -17.55 12.29 3.97
C ARG A 396 -18.25 13.35 4.80
N THR A 397 -17.73 14.58 4.76
CA THR A 397 -18.34 15.76 5.42
C THR A 397 -19.52 16.35 4.63
N GLY A 398 -19.84 15.83 3.45
CA GLY A 398 -20.94 16.29 2.60
C GLY A 398 -21.01 15.56 1.26
N LYS A 399 -22.07 15.81 0.49
CA LYS A 399 -22.34 15.12 -0.78
C LYS A 399 -21.75 15.79 -2.03
N GLY A 400 -21.35 17.05 -1.95
CA GLY A 400 -20.88 17.83 -3.10
C GLY A 400 -19.64 18.69 -2.80
N PRO A 401 -19.23 19.56 -3.74
CA PRO A 401 -18.12 20.49 -3.55
C PRO A 401 -18.33 21.41 -2.34
N LEU A 402 -17.24 21.86 -1.71
CA LEU A 402 -17.26 22.86 -0.65
C LEU A 402 -17.75 24.19 -1.21
N PRO A 403 -18.64 24.91 -0.49
CA PRO A 403 -18.91 26.29 -0.84
C PRO A 403 -17.63 27.12 -0.66
N PHE A 404 -17.46 28.15 -1.47
CA PHE A 404 -16.24 28.97 -1.49
C PHE A 404 -15.85 29.51 -0.11
N SER A 405 -16.83 29.91 0.70
CA SER A 405 -16.63 30.41 2.07
C SER A 405 -16.07 29.36 3.04
N SER A 406 -16.20 28.07 2.74
CA SER A 406 -15.65 26.98 3.53
C SER A 406 -14.27 26.54 3.07
N LEU A 407 -13.76 27.01 1.93
CA LEU A 407 -12.42 26.68 1.44
C LEU A 407 -11.33 27.34 2.29
N LEU A 408 -10.09 26.86 2.16
CA LEU A 408 -8.95 27.64 2.60
C LEU A 408 -8.81 28.89 1.72
N PRO A 409 -8.48 30.07 2.30
CA PRO A 409 -8.14 31.25 1.51
C PRO A 409 -6.98 30.94 0.54
N ARG A 410 -6.97 31.59 -0.64
CA ARG A 410 -5.96 31.35 -1.70
C ARG A 410 -4.53 31.29 -1.18
N ALA A 411 -4.12 32.28 -0.38
CA ALA A 411 -2.76 32.36 0.15
C ALA A 411 -2.42 31.16 1.06
N ALA A 412 -3.37 30.69 1.87
CA ALA A 412 -3.20 29.53 2.72
C ALA A 412 -3.13 28.24 1.90
N LEU A 413 -3.98 28.08 0.88
CA LEU A 413 -3.93 26.94 -0.04
C LEU A 413 -2.61 26.89 -0.81
N MET A 414 -2.14 28.02 -1.36
CA MET A 414 -0.87 28.08 -2.08
C MET A 414 0.31 27.72 -1.16
N LYS A 415 0.31 28.23 0.08
CA LYS A 415 1.30 27.84 1.09
C LYS A 415 1.27 26.32 1.33
N TRP A 416 0.07 25.75 1.50
CA TRP A 416 -0.11 24.32 1.72
C TRP A 416 0.36 23.48 0.53
N LEU A 417 -0.01 23.84 -0.71
CA LEU A 417 0.43 23.14 -1.93
C LEU A 417 1.94 23.14 -2.06
N PHE A 418 2.61 24.29 -1.87
CA PHE A 418 4.07 24.34 -1.90
C PHE A 418 4.71 23.59 -0.74
N ALA A 419 4.13 23.61 0.46
CA ALA A 419 4.66 22.84 1.58
C ALA A 419 4.55 21.33 1.33
N LEU A 420 3.44 20.87 0.75
CA LEU A 420 3.23 19.47 0.41
C LEU A 420 4.13 19.04 -0.74
N PHE A 421 4.26 19.86 -1.79
CA PHE A 421 5.22 19.66 -2.87
C PHE A 421 6.64 19.48 -2.34
N LEU A 422 7.11 20.41 -1.50
CA LEU A 422 8.44 20.32 -0.88
C LEU A 422 8.57 19.13 0.06
N LYS A 423 7.50 18.69 0.73
CA LYS A 423 7.54 17.48 1.56
C LYS A 423 7.72 16.23 0.70
N ILE A 424 7.03 16.13 -0.42
CA ILE A 424 7.08 14.97 -1.33
C ILE A 424 8.42 14.92 -2.06
N THR A 425 8.90 16.05 -2.58
CA THR A 425 10.14 16.09 -3.37
C THR A 425 11.38 16.19 -2.50
N LEU A 426 11.27 16.67 -1.25
CA LEU A 426 12.36 16.84 -0.30
C LEU A 426 11.98 16.35 1.12
N PRO A 427 11.63 15.06 1.29
CA PRO A 427 11.41 14.49 2.61
C PRO A 427 12.60 14.72 3.55
N VAL A 428 12.30 14.80 4.85
CA VAL A 428 13.32 14.88 5.91
C VAL A 428 14.14 13.60 5.94
N ASN A 429 15.43 13.68 6.29
CA ASN A 429 16.21 12.46 6.53
C ASN A 429 15.57 11.64 7.65
N ARG A 430 15.49 10.32 7.46
CA ARG A 430 14.95 9.36 8.43
C ARG A 430 16.06 8.39 8.84
N ASP A 431 16.31 8.31 10.14
CA ASP A 431 17.28 7.37 10.68
C ASP A 431 16.60 6.02 10.91
N GLY A 432 16.80 5.08 10.00
CA GLY A 432 16.12 3.78 9.97
C GLY A 432 16.72 2.74 10.92
N VAL A 433 17.06 3.11 12.17
CA VAL A 433 17.64 2.18 13.16
C VAL A 433 16.59 1.20 13.68
N ALA A 434 15.34 1.64 13.83
CA ALA A 434 14.21 0.80 14.22
C ALA A 434 13.20 0.67 13.06
N PHE A 435 13.20 -0.48 12.40
CA PHE A 435 12.32 -0.76 11.25
C PHE A 435 10.83 -0.54 11.54
N HIS A 436 10.38 -0.84 12.76
CA HIS A 436 9.01 -0.66 13.24
C HIS A 436 8.65 0.77 13.67
N GLU A 437 9.55 1.74 13.52
CA GLU A 437 9.29 3.16 13.80
C GLU A 437 9.45 4.02 12.54
N LEU A 438 9.81 3.40 11.42
CA LEU A 438 10.03 4.08 10.17
C LEU A 438 8.70 4.53 9.55
N ILE A 439 8.51 5.84 9.47
CA ILE A 439 7.45 6.46 8.68
C ILE A 439 7.84 6.34 7.21
N LEU A 440 7.00 5.69 6.41
CA LEU A 440 7.22 5.55 4.98
C LEU A 440 6.59 6.74 4.24
N SER A 441 7.28 7.24 3.22
CA SER A 441 6.72 8.23 2.29
C SER A 441 7.03 7.83 0.85
N PRO A 442 6.33 6.80 0.32
CA PRO A 442 6.65 6.21 -0.97
C PRO A 442 6.04 6.94 -2.16
N LEU A 443 5.20 7.97 -1.95
CA LEU A 443 4.60 8.67 -3.09
C LEU A 443 5.62 9.61 -3.74
N ASN A 444 5.61 9.60 -5.07
CA ASN A 444 6.43 10.44 -5.92
C ASN A 444 5.64 11.66 -6.43
N ALA A 445 6.26 12.46 -7.30
CA ALA A 445 5.66 13.68 -7.83
C ALA A 445 4.29 13.49 -8.51
N THR A 446 3.93 12.28 -8.95
CA THR A 446 2.61 12.01 -9.56
C THR A 446 1.43 12.27 -8.61
N VAL A 447 1.63 12.21 -7.28
CA VAL A 447 0.57 12.47 -6.31
C VAL A 447 0.09 13.93 -6.37
N ILE A 448 0.95 14.87 -6.78
CA ILE A 448 0.60 16.28 -6.90
C ILE A 448 -0.56 16.47 -7.87
N PHE A 449 -0.55 15.79 -9.01
CA PHE A 449 -1.62 15.86 -9.99
C PHE A 449 -2.93 15.27 -9.45
N ARG A 450 -2.85 14.17 -8.71
CA ARG A 450 -4.02 13.58 -8.02
C ARG A 450 -4.61 14.53 -6.97
N ILE A 451 -3.76 15.24 -6.23
CA ILE A 451 -4.17 16.29 -5.29
C ILE A 451 -4.87 17.43 -6.03
N LEU A 452 -4.31 17.93 -7.15
CA LEU A 452 -4.93 19.02 -7.91
C LEU A 452 -6.30 18.60 -8.48
N ILE A 453 -6.41 17.39 -9.03
CA ILE A 453 -7.68 16.81 -9.49
C ILE A 453 -8.67 16.72 -8.33
N HIS A 454 -8.23 16.23 -7.16
CA HIS A 454 -9.07 16.12 -5.98
C HIS A 454 -9.56 17.48 -5.48
N LEU A 455 -8.65 18.45 -5.35
CA LEU A 455 -8.97 19.81 -4.88
C LEU A 455 -10.00 20.49 -5.79
N GLN A 456 -9.85 20.34 -7.11
CA GLN A 456 -10.83 20.86 -8.06
C GLN A 456 -12.21 20.22 -7.83
N HIS A 457 -12.28 18.89 -7.70
CA HIS A 457 -13.55 18.19 -7.48
C HIS A 457 -14.24 18.56 -6.16
N ILE A 458 -13.47 18.90 -5.12
CA ILE A 458 -14.04 19.37 -3.84
C ILE A 458 -14.31 20.87 -3.82
N GLY A 459 -14.09 21.61 -4.91
CA GLY A 459 -14.57 22.98 -5.11
C GLY A 459 -13.50 24.07 -5.16
N TYR A 460 -12.21 23.74 -5.12
CA TYR A 460 -11.16 24.77 -5.25
C TYR A 460 -11.09 25.35 -6.67
N PRO A 461 -10.91 26.68 -6.84
CA PRO A 461 -10.90 27.30 -8.17
C PRO A 461 -9.75 26.82 -9.07
N SER A 462 -10.10 26.42 -10.29
CA SER A 462 -9.16 25.94 -11.32
C SER A 462 -7.97 26.88 -11.56
N HIS A 463 -8.20 28.20 -11.60
CA HIS A 463 -7.13 29.18 -11.82
C HIS A 463 -6.14 29.31 -10.65
N TRP A 464 -6.51 28.87 -9.43
CA TRP A 464 -5.56 28.79 -8.31
C TRP A 464 -4.65 27.57 -8.46
N LEU A 465 -5.22 26.45 -8.86
CA LEU A 465 -4.50 25.19 -9.09
C LEU A 465 -3.55 25.29 -10.29
N SER A 466 -4.00 25.91 -11.38
CA SER A 466 -3.13 26.22 -12.52
C SER A 466 -2.02 27.20 -12.16
N ALA A 467 -2.27 28.19 -11.28
CA ALA A 467 -1.23 29.11 -10.85
C ALA A 467 -0.13 28.41 -10.02
N PHE A 468 -0.48 27.38 -9.26
CA PHE A 468 0.51 26.55 -8.56
C PHE A 468 1.42 25.81 -9.55
N LEU A 469 0.85 25.17 -10.59
CA LEU A 469 1.65 24.53 -11.63
C LEU A 469 2.52 25.54 -12.34
N ASP A 470 1.97 26.68 -12.74
CA ASP A 470 2.72 27.75 -13.42
C ASP A 470 3.92 28.24 -12.61
N CYS A 471 3.73 28.55 -11.33
CA CYS A 471 4.84 28.94 -10.46
C CYS A 471 5.89 27.83 -10.30
N THR A 472 5.49 26.57 -10.29
CA THR A 472 6.40 25.42 -10.13
C THR A 472 7.21 25.19 -11.41
N LEU A 473 6.54 25.12 -12.56
CA LEU A 473 7.13 24.85 -13.86
C LEU A 473 8.04 26.00 -14.34
N SER A 474 7.72 27.25 -13.97
CA SER A 474 8.53 28.44 -14.30
C SER A 474 9.62 28.78 -13.27
N ASN A 475 9.82 27.95 -12.24
CA ASN A 475 10.75 28.21 -11.13
C ASN A 475 10.53 29.57 -10.41
N ASN A 476 9.26 29.96 -10.28
CA ASN A 476 8.82 31.21 -9.65
C ASN A 476 8.10 30.94 -8.32
N VAL A 477 8.58 29.95 -7.58
CA VAL A 477 8.03 29.59 -6.26
C VAL A 477 8.47 30.63 -5.22
N VAL A 478 7.57 31.55 -4.90
CA VAL A 478 7.75 32.57 -3.84
C VAL A 478 6.79 32.27 -2.70
N THR A 479 7.30 31.78 -1.58
CA THR A 479 6.46 31.18 -0.53
C THR A 479 7.06 31.27 0.88
N SER A 480 6.20 31.16 1.89
CA SER A 480 6.55 30.93 3.30
C SER A 480 6.63 29.45 3.67
N ALA A 481 6.30 28.54 2.74
CA ALA A 481 6.47 27.10 2.90
C ALA A 481 7.95 26.70 2.98
N ARG A 482 8.26 25.62 3.70
CA ARG A 482 9.62 25.07 3.85
C ARG A 482 9.56 23.53 3.82
N PRO A 483 10.63 22.86 3.35
CA PRO A 483 10.75 21.41 3.51
C PRO A 483 10.71 21.01 4.99
N PRO A 484 10.18 19.83 5.33
CA PRO A 484 10.06 19.37 6.71
C PRO A 484 11.43 19.15 7.35
N LYS A 485 11.57 19.46 8.65
CA LYS A 485 12.80 19.32 9.45
C LYS A 485 12.67 18.29 10.57
N THR A 486 11.47 17.76 10.79
CA THR A 486 11.17 16.77 11.83
C THR A 486 10.49 15.53 11.24
N SER A 487 10.74 14.37 11.85
CA SER A 487 10.08 13.10 11.53
C SER A 487 9.69 12.40 12.84
N PRO A 488 8.39 12.15 13.11
CA PRO A 488 7.24 12.71 12.42
C PRO A 488 7.23 14.25 12.43
N LEU A 489 6.60 14.86 11.43
CA LEU A 489 6.46 16.31 11.31
C LEU A 489 5.58 16.86 12.44
N ILE A 490 6.18 17.69 13.28
CA ILE A 490 5.46 18.29 14.41
C ILE A 490 4.50 19.38 13.94
N ILE A 491 3.31 19.46 14.56
CA ILE A 491 2.27 20.44 14.23
C ILE A 491 2.78 21.89 14.34
N ALA A 492 3.64 22.17 15.33
CA ALA A 492 4.22 23.50 15.52
C ALA A 492 5.05 23.96 14.31
N GLU A 493 5.74 23.02 13.64
CA GLU A 493 6.51 23.31 12.43
C GLU A 493 5.59 23.66 11.26
N THR A 494 4.51 22.90 11.06
CA THR A 494 3.51 23.15 10.02
C THR A 494 2.81 24.49 10.19
N LYS A 495 2.50 24.87 11.44
CA LYS A 495 1.87 26.15 11.78
C LYS A 495 2.85 27.33 11.73
N LYS A 496 4.16 27.09 11.69
CA LYS A 496 5.17 28.15 11.70
C LYS A 496 4.99 29.12 10.53
N GLY A 497 4.97 30.41 10.86
CA GLY A 497 5.04 31.50 9.88
C GLY A 497 6.50 31.78 9.54
N ASN A 498 6.97 31.30 8.38
CA ASN A 498 8.30 31.67 7.89
C ASN A 498 8.21 32.93 7.02
N PRO A 499 9.29 33.73 6.92
CA PRO A 499 9.36 34.81 5.95
C PRO A 499 9.16 34.30 4.52
N VAL A 500 8.45 35.07 3.70
CA VAL A 500 8.30 34.78 2.27
C VAL A 500 9.67 34.86 1.59
N LYS A 501 10.05 33.83 0.84
CA LYS A 501 11.31 33.78 0.08
C LYS A 501 11.08 33.05 -1.24
N ARG A 502 11.93 33.33 -2.22
CA ARG A 502 12.04 32.51 -3.43
C ARG A 502 12.70 31.18 -3.06
N ILE A 503 12.09 30.07 -3.46
CA ILE A 503 12.61 28.72 -3.30
C ILE A 503 12.88 28.19 -4.71
N SER A 504 14.10 27.75 -4.97
CA SER A 504 14.41 27.10 -6.23
C SER A 504 13.90 25.66 -6.22
N VAL A 505 13.19 25.27 -7.28
CA VAL A 505 12.72 23.91 -7.51
C VAL A 505 13.27 23.33 -8.82
N THR A 506 14.28 24.01 -9.41
CA THR A 506 14.88 23.66 -10.71
C THR A 506 15.16 22.18 -10.91
N PRO A 507 15.75 21.45 -9.94
CA PRO A 507 16.08 20.04 -10.14
C PRO A 507 14.87 19.15 -10.49
N PHE A 508 13.66 19.53 -10.07
CA PHE A 508 12.44 18.76 -10.27
C PHE A 508 11.62 19.21 -11.49
N ILE A 509 11.99 20.32 -12.13
CA ILE A 509 11.22 20.89 -13.25
C ILE A 509 11.11 19.92 -14.43
N PRO A 510 12.18 19.22 -14.87
CA PRO A 510 12.07 18.28 -15.98
C PRO A 510 11.04 17.16 -15.75
N GLU A 511 11.04 16.58 -14.54
CA GLU A 511 10.01 15.60 -14.14
C GLU A 511 8.62 16.24 -14.12
N MET A 512 8.48 17.42 -13.51
CA MET A 512 7.18 18.09 -13.39
C MET A 512 6.58 18.48 -14.75
N ILE A 513 7.39 18.88 -15.74
CA ILE A 513 6.90 19.13 -17.10
C ILE A 513 6.44 17.82 -17.75
N ALA A 514 7.26 16.77 -17.70
CA ALA A 514 6.89 15.47 -18.27
C ALA A 514 5.58 14.93 -17.66
N LEU A 515 5.44 15.00 -16.33
CA LEU A 515 4.23 14.60 -15.64
C LEU A 515 3.04 15.52 -15.95
N THR A 516 3.25 16.83 -16.10
CA THR A 516 2.16 17.75 -16.49
C THR A 516 1.56 17.34 -17.82
N LEU A 517 2.40 17.00 -18.81
CA LEU A 517 1.96 16.55 -20.14
C LEU A 517 1.29 15.17 -20.10
N ILE A 518 1.77 14.26 -19.25
CA ILE A 518 1.17 12.94 -19.05
C ILE A 518 -0.23 13.05 -18.41
N PHE A 519 -0.38 13.92 -17.41
CA PHE A 519 -1.63 14.07 -16.66
C PHE A 519 -2.61 15.07 -17.28
N GLU A 520 -2.18 15.92 -18.22
CA GLU A 520 -3.01 16.94 -18.89
C GLU A 520 -4.38 16.40 -19.34
N PRO A 521 -4.50 15.22 -19.98
CA PRO A 521 -5.79 14.71 -20.47
C PRO A 521 -6.83 14.46 -19.37
N ILE A 522 -6.40 14.29 -18.11
CA ILE A 522 -7.28 14.00 -16.97
C ILE A 522 -7.37 15.15 -15.96
N LEU A 523 -6.67 16.27 -16.21
CA LEU A 523 -6.80 17.46 -15.36
C LEU A 523 -8.17 18.12 -15.63
N PRO A 524 -8.98 18.40 -14.60
CA PRO A 524 -10.28 19.07 -14.76
C PRO A 524 -10.13 20.59 -14.94
N PHE A 525 -8.97 21.07 -15.39
CA PHE A 525 -8.66 22.46 -15.65
C PHE A 525 -7.48 22.61 -16.63
N THR A 526 -7.44 23.75 -17.31
CA THR A 526 -6.34 24.10 -18.23
C THR A 526 -5.10 24.56 -17.47
N VAL A 527 -3.93 24.08 -17.90
CA VAL A 527 -2.63 24.57 -17.43
C VAL A 527 -2.24 25.82 -18.21
N MET A 528 -2.10 26.95 -17.51
CA MET A 528 -1.87 28.27 -18.11
C MET A 528 -0.39 28.60 -18.38
N THR A 529 0.51 27.64 -18.17
CA THR A 529 1.95 27.83 -18.32
C THR A 529 2.32 28.08 -19.77
N LYS A 530 3.06 29.18 -20.00
CA LYS A 530 3.62 29.49 -21.31
C LYS A 530 4.75 28.50 -21.62
N ASP A 531 4.88 28.12 -22.88
CA ASP A 531 6.02 27.34 -23.40
C ASP A 531 6.09 25.85 -22.98
N LEU A 532 4.95 25.21 -22.69
CA LEU A 532 4.90 23.74 -22.56
C LEU A 532 5.15 23.07 -23.93
N PRO A 533 6.06 22.08 -24.01
CA PRO A 533 6.27 21.34 -25.25
C PRO A 533 5.07 20.43 -25.57
N PRO A 534 4.92 19.97 -26.82
CA PRO A 534 3.84 19.06 -27.17
C PRO A 534 3.98 17.74 -26.40
N PRO A 535 2.88 17.07 -26.03
CA PRO A 535 2.93 15.81 -25.31
C PRO A 535 3.72 14.69 -26.02
N SER A 536 3.89 14.77 -27.35
CA SER A 536 4.75 13.89 -28.15
C SER A 536 6.25 14.00 -27.84
N ALA A 537 6.68 15.05 -27.12
CA ALA A 537 8.06 15.21 -26.68
C ALA A 537 8.44 14.29 -25.52
N VAL A 538 7.46 13.71 -24.81
CA VAL A 538 7.67 12.82 -23.68
C VAL A 538 7.95 11.40 -24.15
N HIS A 539 9.08 10.84 -23.71
CA HIS A 539 9.52 9.50 -24.06
C HIS A 539 9.94 8.72 -22.81
N GLU A 540 9.77 7.40 -22.90
CA GLU A 540 10.25 6.44 -21.91
C GLU A 540 11.73 6.15 -22.18
N TYR A 541 12.55 6.22 -21.15
CA TYR A 541 13.97 5.92 -21.19
C TYR A 541 14.30 4.88 -20.14
N THR A 542 15.15 3.92 -20.50
CA THR A 542 15.75 2.97 -19.59
C THR A 542 17.22 3.32 -19.39
N VAL A 543 17.66 3.37 -18.14
CA VAL A 543 19.03 3.71 -17.72
C VAL A 543 19.60 2.55 -16.91
N THR A 544 20.76 2.02 -17.29
CA THR A 544 21.49 1.03 -16.47
C THR A 544 22.04 1.71 -15.23
N VAL A 545 21.68 1.19 -14.05
CA VAL A 545 22.19 1.62 -12.74
C VAL A 545 22.68 0.36 -12.00
N PRO A 546 23.96 0.00 -12.13
CA PRO A 546 24.52 -1.19 -11.51
C PRO A 546 24.48 -1.08 -9.99
N ARG A 547 24.35 -2.22 -9.32
CA ARG A 547 24.33 -2.31 -7.86
C ARG A 547 25.74 -2.38 -7.27
N SER A 548 25.96 -1.66 -6.19
CA SER A 548 27.20 -1.59 -5.44
C SER A 548 27.46 -2.92 -4.77
N LYS A 549 28.70 -3.42 -4.90
CA LYS A 549 29.20 -4.51 -4.06
C LYS A 549 29.44 -4.08 -2.61
N ARG A 550 29.51 -2.76 -2.35
CA ARG A 550 29.72 -2.14 -1.02
C ARG A 550 28.41 -1.62 -0.40
N GLY A 551 27.27 -1.77 -1.10
CA GLY A 551 25.98 -1.25 -0.67
C GLY A 551 25.49 -1.88 0.64
N PRO A 552 24.56 -1.23 1.35
CA PRO A 552 24.08 -1.73 2.64
C PRO A 552 23.44 -3.13 2.50
N PRO A 553 23.36 -3.91 3.58
CA PRO A 553 22.80 -5.26 3.53
C PRO A 553 21.40 -5.28 2.88
N PRO A 554 20.96 -6.39 2.26
CA PRO A 554 19.72 -6.48 1.49
C PRO A 554 18.48 -5.89 2.17
N MET A 555 18.36 -6.01 3.50
CA MET A 555 17.25 -5.42 4.28
C MET A 555 17.17 -3.88 4.21
N ALA A 556 18.24 -3.19 3.79
CA ALA A 556 18.23 -1.74 3.56
C ALA A 556 17.77 -1.38 2.13
N PHE A 557 17.74 -2.32 1.19
CA PHE A 557 17.22 -2.10 -0.17
C PHE A 557 15.69 -2.23 -0.25
N ASP A 558 15.06 -2.83 0.76
CA ASP A 558 13.59 -2.86 0.94
C ASP A 558 13.03 -1.54 1.50
N ARG A 559 13.89 -0.54 1.70
CA ARG A 559 13.50 0.80 2.14
C ARG A 559 12.84 1.54 0.97
N GLN A 560 11.55 1.84 1.14
CA GLN A 560 10.72 2.48 0.12
C GLN A 560 11.11 3.95 0.00
N GLY A 561 11.77 4.32 -1.09
CA GLY A 561 12.12 5.72 -1.34
C GLY A 561 13.35 5.86 -2.22
N TRP A 562 13.16 5.70 -3.52
CA TRP A 562 14.21 5.83 -4.52
C TRP A 562 13.97 7.06 -5.36
N ILE A 563 15.04 7.77 -5.66
CA ILE A 563 15.03 8.85 -6.64
C ILE A 563 16.20 8.69 -7.59
N LEU A 564 15.95 8.85 -8.89
CA LEU A 564 16.99 8.85 -9.90
C LEU A 564 17.56 10.27 -9.99
N VAL A 565 18.88 10.38 -9.81
CA VAL A 565 19.59 11.66 -9.79
C VAL A 565 20.51 11.72 -10.99
N PHE A 566 20.30 12.71 -11.85
CA PHE A 566 21.25 13.10 -12.87
C PHE A 566 22.06 14.28 -12.34
N HIS A 567 23.39 14.19 -12.39
CA HIS A 567 24.25 15.28 -11.96
C HIS A 567 25.37 15.59 -12.95
N LYS A 568 25.71 16.87 -13.09
CA LYS A 568 26.74 17.35 -14.02
C LYS A 568 28.10 17.41 -13.32
N THR A 569 29.02 16.53 -13.69
CA THR A 569 30.34 16.40 -13.05
C THR A 569 31.20 17.66 -13.20
N SER A 570 31.11 18.34 -14.34
CA SER A 570 31.88 19.57 -14.59
C SER A 570 31.48 20.77 -13.72
N LEU A 571 30.38 20.67 -12.96
CA LEU A 571 29.94 21.69 -12.01
C LEU A 571 30.21 21.27 -10.55
N TRP A 572 30.87 20.12 -10.36
CA TRP A 572 31.16 19.50 -9.08
C TRP A 572 32.67 19.27 -8.85
N GLU A 573 33.53 19.84 -9.70
CA GLU A 573 35.01 19.65 -9.74
C GLU A 573 35.78 20.11 -8.48
N PHE A 574 35.09 20.52 -7.40
CA PHE A 574 35.71 20.99 -6.15
C PHE A 574 36.01 19.87 -5.13
N LEU A 575 35.53 18.65 -5.37
CA LEU A 575 35.92 17.47 -4.61
C LEU A 575 36.77 16.59 -5.54
N ASP A 576 38.03 16.34 -5.16
CA ASP A 576 39.03 15.59 -5.96
C ASP A 576 38.62 14.13 -6.31
N ASP A 577 37.42 13.68 -5.91
CA ASP A 577 36.99 12.29 -6.03
C ASP A 577 35.46 12.15 -6.17
N ASP A 578 35.00 11.58 -7.30
CA ASP A 578 33.59 11.23 -7.57
C ASP A 578 33.02 10.24 -6.52
N GLU A 579 33.87 9.46 -5.83
CA GLU A 579 33.42 8.65 -4.69
C GLU A 579 32.83 9.53 -3.58
N VAL A 580 33.34 10.74 -3.35
CA VAL A 580 32.89 11.62 -2.25
C VAL A 580 31.47 12.15 -2.49
N PHE A 581 31.10 12.45 -3.74
CA PHE A 581 29.73 12.87 -4.10
C PHE A 581 28.70 11.81 -3.72
N SER A 582 29.04 10.54 -3.93
CA SER A 582 28.14 9.41 -3.65
C SER A 582 27.80 9.30 -2.16
N TYR A 583 28.66 9.84 -1.28
CA TYR A 583 28.44 9.88 0.17
C TYR A 583 27.84 11.20 0.69
N CYS A 584 27.72 12.23 -0.16
CA CYS A 584 27.12 13.50 0.23
C CYS A 584 25.61 13.37 0.43
N ASP A 585 25.12 13.92 1.55
CA ASP A 585 23.69 14.10 1.80
C ASP A 585 23.16 15.22 0.89
N LEU A 586 22.54 14.85 -0.24
CA LEU A 586 22.01 15.81 -1.22
C LEU A 586 20.90 16.72 -0.66
N ARG A 587 20.24 16.34 0.44
CA ARG A 587 19.14 17.14 0.98
C ARG A 587 19.60 18.53 1.38
N GLY A 588 20.80 18.65 1.94
CA GLY A 588 21.37 19.93 2.36
C GLY A 588 21.61 20.89 1.21
N LEU A 589 21.91 20.37 0.01
CA LEU A 589 22.09 21.13 -1.22
C LEU A 589 20.74 21.56 -1.82
N LEU A 590 19.75 20.66 -1.76
CA LEU A 590 18.42 20.89 -2.32
C LEU A 590 17.57 21.81 -1.43
N ASP A 591 17.73 21.75 -0.11
CA ASP A 591 17.02 22.60 0.86
C ASP A 591 17.61 24.01 0.90
N GLY A 592 17.16 24.87 -0.04
CA GLY A 592 17.56 26.27 -0.10
C GLY A 592 17.21 27.11 1.14
N SER A 593 16.49 26.54 2.14
CA SER A 593 16.17 27.24 3.38
C SER A 593 17.20 27.06 4.49
N TRP A 594 18.14 26.12 4.35
CA TRP A 594 19.16 25.84 5.36
C TRP A 594 20.42 26.71 5.21
N GLY A 595 20.61 27.35 4.06
CA GLY A 595 21.92 27.88 3.67
C GLY A 595 22.91 26.72 3.42
N PRO A 596 24.05 26.95 2.75
CA PRO A 596 25.04 25.91 2.53
C PRO A 596 25.61 25.45 3.88
N LYS A 597 25.14 24.30 4.38
CA LYS A 597 25.83 23.58 5.47
C LYS A 597 26.77 22.50 4.94
N MET A 598 26.88 22.37 3.61
CA MET A 598 27.91 21.54 3.00
C MET A 598 29.24 22.27 3.09
N ALA A 599 29.90 22.21 4.25
CA ALA A 599 31.33 22.44 4.28
C ALA A 599 31.99 21.32 3.46
N PRO A 600 32.83 21.61 2.46
CA PRO A 600 33.54 22.88 2.21
C PRO A 600 33.09 23.64 0.94
N ILE A 601 31.83 23.58 0.53
CA ILE A 601 31.34 24.20 -0.72
C ILE A 601 30.83 25.62 -0.47
N GLU A 602 31.35 26.58 -1.24
CA GLU A 602 30.87 27.96 -1.25
C GLU A 602 29.39 28.05 -1.64
N ALA A 603 28.68 29.02 -1.05
CA ALA A 603 27.24 29.18 -1.24
C ALA A 603 26.84 29.30 -2.71
N GLU A 604 27.61 30.07 -3.48
CA GLU A 604 27.33 30.37 -4.88
C GLU A 604 27.51 29.14 -5.76
N ASP A 605 28.55 28.35 -5.54
CA ASP A 605 28.80 27.11 -6.28
C ASP A 605 27.75 26.05 -5.96
N ALA A 606 27.32 25.93 -4.70
CA ALA A 606 26.22 25.07 -4.31
C ALA A 606 24.91 25.47 -5.02
N TYR A 607 24.60 26.77 -5.12
CA TYR A 607 23.42 27.25 -5.85
C TYR A 607 23.53 27.00 -7.35
N LYS A 608 24.69 27.26 -7.95
CA LYS A 608 24.96 27.02 -9.37
C LYS A 608 24.82 25.53 -9.72
N PHE A 609 25.39 24.65 -8.90
CA PHE A 609 25.29 23.20 -9.10
C PHE A 609 23.85 22.71 -8.93
N ARG A 610 23.14 23.16 -7.89
CA ARG A 610 21.71 22.85 -7.73
C ARG A 610 20.89 23.26 -8.95
N ASP A 611 21.08 24.49 -9.45
CA ASP A 611 20.20 25.06 -10.47
C ASP A 611 20.59 24.68 -11.91
N LYS A 612 21.83 24.22 -12.15
CA LYS A 612 22.32 23.89 -13.51
C LYS A 612 22.89 22.49 -13.65
N GLY A 613 23.14 21.81 -12.54
CA GLY A 613 23.87 20.56 -12.49
C GLY A 613 23.09 19.41 -11.88
N LEU A 614 21.81 19.56 -11.56
CA LEU A 614 20.95 18.49 -11.04
C LEU A 614 19.64 18.36 -11.80
N VAL A 615 19.24 17.12 -12.07
CA VAL A 615 17.87 16.74 -12.47
C VAL A 615 17.44 15.54 -11.64
N MET A 616 16.28 15.63 -11.01
CA MET A 616 15.75 14.64 -10.07
C MET A 616 14.48 14.02 -10.65
N VAL A 617 14.38 12.69 -10.60
CA VAL A 617 13.20 11.94 -11.08
C VAL A 617 12.75 10.95 -10.03
N SER A 618 11.63 11.26 -9.38
CA SER A 618 10.99 10.42 -8.35
C SER A 618 10.09 9.32 -8.94
N THR A 619 9.67 9.46 -10.19
CA THR A 619 8.80 8.53 -10.90
C THR A 619 9.63 7.56 -11.73
N LEU A 620 10.07 6.47 -11.10
CA LEU A 620 10.85 5.42 -11.76
C LEU A 620 10.30 4.02 -11.49
N LYS A 621 10.54 3.12 -12.44
CA LYS A 621 10.48 1.67 -12.24
C LYS A 621 11.89 1.11 -12.25
N TYR A 622 12.31 0.46 -11.18
CA TYR A 622 13.64 -0.18 -11.12
C TYR A 622 13.52 -1.70 -11.21
N ASP A 623 14.19 -2.29 -12.19
CA ASP A 623 14.39 -3.74 -12.28
C ASP A 623 15.74 -4.08 -11.64
N ALA A 624 15.70 -4.66 -10.44
CA ALA A 624 16.92 -5.00 -9.70
C ALA A 624 17.72 -6.14 -10.35
N LYS A 625 17.09 -7.02 -11.14
CA LYS A 625 17.77 -8.12 -11.83
C LYS A 625 18.49 -7.62 -13.08
N ALA A 626 17.81 -6.78 -13.86
CA ALA A 626 18.40 -6.14 -15.04
C ALA A 626 19.33 -4.98 -14.67
N GLN A 627 19.23 -4.47 -13.43
CA GLN A 627 19.91 -3.25 -12.97
C GLN A 627 19.56 -2.05 -13.86
N GLU A 628 18.27 -1.90 -14.16
CA GLU A 628 17.76 -0.90 -15.09
C GLU A 628 16.64 -0.07 -14.45
N ALA A 629 16.77 1.26 -14.50
CA ALA A 629 15.75 2.22 -14.09
C ALA A 629 15.02 2.76 -15.32
N THR A 630 13.69 2.70 -15.34
CA THR A 630 12.84 3.22 -16.42
C THR A 630 12.10 4.47 -15.94
N ILE A 631 12.17 5.54 -16.73
CA ILE A 631 11.59 6.86 -16.42
C ILE A 631 10.92 7.48 -17.65
N TRP A 632 10.04 8.45 -17.42
CA TRP A 632 9.53 9.36 -18.45
C TRP A 632 10.29 10.68 -18.41
N MET A 633 10.76 11.16 -19.57
CA MET A 633 11.52 12.40 -19.68
C MET A 633 11.27 13.08 -21.03
N LEU A 634 11.45 14.39 -21.08
CA LEU A 634 11.46 15.14 -22.34
C LEU A 634 12.67 14.75 -23.19
N GLU A 635 12.44 14.56 -24.49
CA GLU A 635 13.49 14.20 -25.42
C GLU A 635 14.61 15.25 -25.48
N ASP A 636 14.26 16.54 -25.56
CA ASP A 636 15.25 17.61 -25.62
C ASP A 636 16.11 17.70 -24.36
N GLN A 637 15.52 17.46 -23.19
CA GLN A 637 16.24 17.40 -21.93
C GLN A 637 17.26 16.26 -21.92
N MET A 638 16.82 15.05 -22.29
CA MET A 638 17.70 13.88 -22.34
C MET A 638 18.81 14.07 -23.38
N ASN A 639 18.47 14.54 -24.58
CA ASN A 639 19.44 14.81 -25.64
C ASN A 639 20.43 15.91 -25.26
N ALA A 640 20.01 16.94 -24.52
CA ALA A 640 20.91 17.98 -24.02
C ALA A 640 21.93 17.40 -23.02
N MET A 641 21.50 16.57 -22.07
CA MET A 641 22.42 15.91 -21.13
C MET A 641 23.40 14.96 -21.84
N LEU A 642 22.92 14.19 -22.83
CA LEU A 642 23.76 13.29 -23.61
C LEU A 642 24.78 14.02 -24.49
N ARG A 643 24.40 15.14 -25.13
CA ARG A 643 25.30 15.97 -25.95
C ARG A 643 26.37 16.67 -25.11
N ASP A 644 26.06 17.03 -23.88
CA ASP A 644 27.00 17.70 -22.98
C ASP A 644 28.11 16.76 -22.49
N GLY A 645 27.85 15.45 -22.40
CA GLY A 645 28.85 14.41 -22.11
C GLY A 645 29.40 14.39 -20.67
N ASN A 646 29.06 15.39 -19.84
CA ASN A 646 29.53 15.53 -18.47
C ASN A 646 28.44 15.22 -17.43
N TRP A 647 27.42 14.44 -17.82
CA TRP A 647 26.35 14.03 -16.90
C TRP A 647 26.57 12.59 -16.42
N MET A 648 26.31 12.38 -15.14
CA MET A 648 26.21 11.08 -14.50
C MET A 648 24.79 10.86 -14.02
N CYS A 649 24.42 9.60 -13.80
CA CYS A 649 23.11 9.18 -13.31
C CYS A 649 23.26 8.07 -12.27
N GLY A 650 22.43 8.07 -11.24
CA GLY A 650 22.39 6.98 -10.27
C GLY A 650 21.19 7.03 -9.34
N LEU A 651 21.12 6.06 -8.43
CA LEU A 651 20.01 5.90 -7.49
C LEU A 651 20.37 6.45 -6.11
N TRP A 652 19.51 7.29 -5.56
CA TRP A 652 19.62 7.81 -4.21
C TRP A 652 18.46 7.32 -3.35
N SER A 653 18.73 7.07 -2.09
CA SER A 653 17.69 6.85 -1.08
C SER A 653 17.11 8.20 -0.66
N THR A 654 15.79 8.38 -0.69
CA THR A 654 15.12 9.60 -0.20
C THR A 654 15.02 9.65 1.32
N GLU A 655 15.35 8.56 2.01
CA GLU A 655 15.40 8.50 3.48
C GLU A 655 16.72 9.05 4.01
N THR A 656 17.84 8.73 3.36
CA THR A 656 19.17 9.16 3.82
C THR A 656 19.80 10.23 2.93
N TRP A 657 19.26 10.42 1.73
CA TRP A 657 19.78 11.30 0.68
C TRP A 657 21.21 10.98 0.25
N LYS A 658 21.62 9.72 0.42
CA LYS A 658 22.91 9.18 0.00
C LYS A 658 22.75 8.31 -1.24
N SER A 659 23.80 8.28 -2.06
CA SER A 659 23.82 7.45 -3.28
C SER A 659 23.91 5.99 -2.92
N CYS A 660 23.28 5.16 -3.74
CA CYS A 660 23.52 3.73 -3.76
C CYS A 660 24.58 3.37 -4.79
N ASP A 661 24.63 4.05 -5.94
CA ASP A 661 25.65 3.92 -7.01
C ASP A 661 25.52 5.06 -8.04
N ALA A 662 26.60 5.32 -8.80
CA ALA A 662 26.63 6.29 -9.90
C ALA A 662 27.19 5.70 -11.22
N VAL A 663 26.70 6.19 -12.37
CA VAL A 663 27.07 5.75 -13.72
C VAL A 663 27.31 6.95 -14.63
N LYS A 664 28.31 6.88 -15.51
CA LYS A 664 28.59 7.90 -16.53
C LYS A 664 27.71 7.77 -17.76
N LEU A 665 27.08 8.86 -18.20
CA LEU A 665 26.37 8.93 -19.48
C LEU A 665 27.39 9.26 -20.59
N TYR A 666 27.70 8.31 -21.46
CA TYR A 666 28.72 8.49 -22.52
C TYR A 666 28.16 9.16 -23.78
N GLU A 667 29.04 9.86 -24.51
CA GLU A 667 28.80 10.41 -25.85
C GLU A 667 28.60 9.28 -26.88
N GLY A 668 27.64 9.43 -27.80
CA GLY A 668 27.32 8.43 -28.83
C GLY A 668 26.16 7.49 -28.52
N GLY A 669 25.55 7.60 -27.33
CA GLY A 669 24.39 6.81 -26.93
C GLY A 669 24.70 5.32 -26.70
N VAL A 670 23.79 4.63 -26.04
CA VAL A 670 23.69 3.17 -25.90
C VAL A 670 24.47 2.51 -24.75
N ARG A 671 25.61 3.02 -24.25
CA ARG A 671 26.15 2.47 -22.97
C ARG A 671 25.41 3.05 -21.78
N GLY A 672 24.25 2.46 -21.49
CA GLY A 672 23.47 2.71 -20.28
C GLY A 672 22.08 3.28 -20.54
N VAL A 673 21.92 4.25 -21.45
CA VAL A 673 20.59 4.85 -21.74
C VAL A 673 20.01 4.32 -23.05
N LYS A 674 18.76 3.88 -23.01
CA LYS A 674 17.96 3.41 -24.15
C LYS A 674 16.66 4.19 -24.22
N LYS A 675 16.34 4.77 -25.38
CA LYS A 675 15.02 5.35 -25.66
C LYS A 675 14.08 4.21 -26.04
N VAL A 676 12.98 4.05 -25.32
CA VAL A 676 12.09 2.87 -25.42
C VAL A 676 10.92 3.17 -26.34
N ARG A 677 10.05 4.10 -25.96
CA ARG A 677 8.84 4.47 -26.70
C ARG A 677 8.40 5.90 -26.39
N ARG A 678 7.47 6.43 -27.19
CA ARG A 678 6.79 7.69 -26.95
C ARG A 678 5.56 7.46 -26.06
N TRP A 679 5.14 8.46 -25.28
CA TRP A 679 3.97 8.35 -24.41
C TRP A 679 2.65 8.09 -25.17
N PHE A 680 2.50 8.57 -26.40
CA PHE A 680 1.29 8.44 -27.22
C PHE A 680 1.30 7.27 -28.22
N GLU A 681 2.31 6.39 -28.17
CA GLU A 681 2.49 5.27 -29.11
C GLU A 681 2.38 3.90 -28.44
#